data_AF-A0A836F5U9-F1
#
_entry.id   AF-A0A836F5U9-F1
#
_cell.length_a   1.000
_cell.length_b   1.000
_cell.length_c   1.000
_cell.angle_alpha   90.00
_cell.angle_beta   90.00
_cell.angle_gamma   90.00
#
_symmetry.space_group_name_H-M   'P 1'
#
loop_
_entity.id
_entity.type
_entity.pdbx_description
1 polymer ?
#
loop_
_entity_poly.entity_id
_entity_poly.type
_entity_poly.pdbx_seq_one_letter_code
_entity_poly.pdbx_strand_id
1 'polypeptide(L)'
;MVDRKQEKTLNTLAANVTKQNELHVSDFYYAIQISVCLLKPFGAWPLANDETSKFKIVLHRASMVIATFLLIFIIVPMMLHMMKEKDVFLIIHLMCELLFTLMAFAKYVLLLWHQDRLRFCIDYVANDWRYAIIAEDRDIMLANARLGRTFGITSVVFMFSCGTMYYLQPIVTPNLVNEDNVTVRSHPSASEFLVAFCGICSLMANFVAHVCGQCDVLISLLEELVDGGKRNSGSIDNRIALIITRHLHLLRFVSHVRNLFTEICLVEFMNASCNICLLGYIIITDMNNNESFLQIFTYFFGLVSVIFNVFMFCYIGDLLKERCQQIGTICYTIEWYRMPSRKAIDLLMPIAISRYSATLTAGKMLTMTLTTFSDMIPNEYQETDVKYVFEQSHVVLRMLGIWPLIDRQPNIIEKIINIFLVIVCYLLLHCDMVPGILYYAVVDDEPSEKVKMMPPILYSVMAIAKYSTLLVHEYDIRSCLRHIKEDWGTVVVDDAREMMLSKASNGRRLFTLCCTFMYCGGLSYNTIVPLSRGSIVIDENITIRPFSSPGYYVFFDPQNSPAYEIVFLQQVLCGFVMYTITVAICGLAAVFVMHACAQMEILMRQMENLVDESEFGQRNIGAKLAIIVEHQIRIQNFLQLVENVLRYSSLVEIVGCTTLMCLTGYCIIGEWDNRNLPAFCTYVTALTSVIINIFILCYIGEYVTAQAEEVGLITCTLDWYRLPTNVARDMILVIISSNIPPRITAGKFIELSFKTFGDVIKSAVIYLNILRQLTE
;
A
#
# COMPACT_ATOMS: atom_id res chain seq x y z
N MET A 1 -61.34 56.61 6.19
CA MET A 1 -61.50 55.20 6.64
C MET A 1 -60.66 54.22 5.81
N VAL A 2 -60.39 54.53 4.52
CA VAL A 2 -59.48 53.77 3.65
C VAL A 2 -58.01 53.91 4.07
N ASP A 3 -57.56 55.13 4.41
CA ASP A 3 -56.15 55.36 4.83
C ASP A 3 -55.75 54.60 6.10
N ARG A 4 -56.60 54.57 7.14
CA ARG A 4 -56.33 53.80 8.37
C ARG A 4 -56.24 52.29 8.15
N LYS A 5 -56.91 51.76 7.12
CA LYS A 5 -56.87 50.32 6.80
C LYS A 5 -55.57 50.00 6.08
N GLN A 6 -55.16 50.86 5.14
CA GLN A 6 -53.91 50.75 4.38
C GLN A 6 -52.67 50.94 5.28
N GLU A 7 -52.72 51.88 6.22
CA GLU A 7 -51.68 52.11 7.23
C GLU A 7 -51.54 50.92 8.21
N LYS A 8 -52.66 50.30 8.63
CA LYS A 8 -52.62 49.07 9.45
C LYS A 8 -52.01 47.90 8.70
N THR A 9 -52.31 47.75 7.41
CA THR A 9 -51.72 46.72 6.55
C THR A 9 -50.24 46.97 6.30
N LEU A 10 -49.83 48.22 6.12
CA LEU A 10 -48.42 48.60 5.97
C LEU A 10 -47.62 48.34 7.26
N ASN A 11 -48.20 48.68 8.43
CA ASN A 11 -47.57 48.45 9.73
C ASN A 11 -47.48 46.96 10.10
N THR A 12 -48.47 46.14 9.72
CA THR A 12 -48.39 44.68 9.90
C THR A 12 -47.40 44.03 8.93
N LEU A 13 -47.31 44.52 7.69
CA LEU A 13 -46.28 44.09 6.75
C LEU A 13 -44.88 44.46 7.25
N ALA A 14 -44.69 45.69 7.73
CA ALA A 14 -43.43 46.16 8.30
C ALA A 14 -43.02 45.36 9.55
N ALA A 15 -43.97 45.02 10.43
CA ALA A 15 -43.76 44.17 11.60
C ALA A 15 -43.38 42.73 11.25
N ASN A 16 -43.98 42.15 10.21
CA ASN A 16 -43.63 40.82 9.73
C ASN A 16 -42.24 40.78 9.09
N VAL A 17 -41.88 41.80 8.30
CA VAL A 17 -40.55 41.92 7.69
C VAL A 17 -39.46 42.10 8.76
N THR A 18 -39.72 42.89 9.80
CA THR A 18 -38.78 43.04 10.93
C THR A 18 -38.60 41.75 11.70
N LYS A 19 -39.70 41.04 12.04
CA LYS A 19 -39.64 39.74 12.72
C LYS A 19 -38.90 38.67 11.92
N GLN A 20 -39.05 38.67 10.59
CA GLN A 20 -38.37 37.71 9.71
C GLN A 20 -36.86 38.03 9.61
N ASN A 21 -36.49 39.30 9.51
CA ASN A 21 -35.09 39.73 9.54
C ASN A 21 -34.41 39.37 10.87
N GLU A 22 -35.09 39.52 12.01
CA GLU A 22 -34.58 39.09 13.33
C GLU A 22 -34.34 37.58 13.39
N LEU A 23 -35.25 36.79 12.81
CA LEU A 23 -35.11 35.33 12.72
C LEU A 23 -33.86 34.92 11.92
N HIS A 24 -33.66 35.48 10.74
CA HIS A 24 -32.51 35.18 9.87
C HIS A 24 -31.17 35.53 10.52
N VAL A 25 -31.13 36.66 11.23
CA VAL A 25 -29.95 37.06 12.00
C VAL A 25 -29.69 36.05 13.13
N SER A 26 -30.73 35.61 13.85
CA SER A 26 -30.59 34.58 14.89
C SER A 26 -30.08 33.25 14.35
N ASP A 27 -30.55 32.80 13.19
CA ASP A 27 -30.13 31.52 12.61
C ASP A 27 -28.68 31.57 12.12
N PHE A 28 -28.28 32.69 11.51
CA PHE A 28 -26.89 32.93 11.16
C PHE A 28 -25.99 32.88 12.41
N TYR A 29 -26.34 33.63 13.46
CA TYR A 29 -25.59 33.59 14.72
C TYR A 29 -25.57 32.19 15.32
N TYR A 30 -26.68 31.45 15.26
CA TYR A 30 -26.75 30.06 15.70
C TYR A 30 -25.74 29.18 14.96
N ALA A 31 -25.59 29.34 13.65
CA ALA A 31 -24.64 28.54 12.86
C ALA A 31 -23.17 28.80 13.24
N ILE A 32 -22.78 30.07 13.42
CA ILE A 32 -21.37 30.45 13.65
C ILE A 32 -20.97 30.58 15.13
N GLN A 33 -21.91 30.45 16.07
CA GLN A 33 -21.72 30.76 17.50
C GLN A 33 -20.48 30.10 18.11
N ILE A 34 -20.24 28.83 17.79
CA ILE A 34 -19.11 28.05 18.33
C ILE A 34 -17.79 28.62 17.83
N SER A 35 -17.67 28.88 16.52
CA SER A 35 -16.47 29.46 15.92
C SER A 35 -16.19 30.87 16.47
N VAL A 36 -17.23 31.67 16.72
CA VAL A 36 -17.11 32.98 17.37
C VAL A 36 -16.58 32.84 18.79
N CYS A 37 -17.13 31.91 19.58
CA CYS A 37 -16.71 31.68 20.96
C CYS A 37 -15.23 31.28 21.05
N LEU A 38 -14.76 30.46 20.12
CA LEU A 38 -13.39 29.95 20.09
C LEU A 38 -12.38 30.97 19.55
N LEU A 39 -12.74 31.76 18.53
CA LEU A 39 -11.79 32.64 17.82
C LEU A 39 -11.78 34.09 18.32
N LYS A 40 -12.88 34.59 18.89
CA LYS A 40 -13.00 35.98 19.32
C LYS A 40 -12.10 36.36 20.52
N PRO A 41 -11.93 35.52 21.57
CA PRO A 41 -11.07 35.84 22.71
C PRO A 41 -9.59 36.03 22.34
N PHE A 42 -9.13 35.38 21.26
CA PHE A 42 -7.76 35.46 20.75
C PHE A 42 -7.59 36.51 19.65
N GLY A 43 -8.64 37.28 19.33
CA GLY A 43 -8.58 38.28 18.26
C GLY A 43 -8.50 37.68 16.85
N ALA A 44 -8.72 36.38 16.69
CA ALA A 44 -8.70 35.71 15.39
C ALA A 44 -10.00 35.92 14.60
N TRP A 45 -11.13 36.21 15.28
CA TRP A 45 -12.41 36.49 14.63
C TRP A 45 -12.46 37.92 14.06
N PRO A 46 -12.80 38.13 12.77
CA PRO A 46 -12.77 39.45 12.16
C PRO A 46 -13.88 40.38 12.72
N LEU A 47 -13.58 41.68 12.85
CA LEU A 47 -14.60 42.68 13.20
C LEU A 47 -15.62 42.85 12.06
N ALA A 48 -16.88 43.08 12.39
CA ALA A 48 -17.91 43.43 11.39
C ALA A 48 -17.81 44.92 10.98
N ASN A 49 -18.23 45.27 9.75
CA ASN A 49 -18.14 46.65 9.22
C ASN A 49 -19.00 47.65 10.01
N ASP A 50 -20.09 47.19 10.64
CA ASP A 50 -21.01 48.03 11.40
C ASP A 50 -20.51 48.36 12.82
N GLU A 51 -19.41 47.73 13.29
CA GLU A 51 -18.83 48.00 14.60
C GLU A 51 -17.86 49.21 14.56
N THR A 52 -18.42 50.43 14.55
CA THR A 52 -17.66 51.69 14.51
C THR A 52 -17.10 52.16 15.86
N SER A 53 -17.35 51.41 16.94
CA SER A 53 -16.88 51.78 18.28
C SER A 53 -15.36 51.65 18.40
N LYS A 54 -14.68 52.78 18.62
CA LYS A 54 -13.22 52.84 18.87
C LYS A 54 -12.79 51.86 19.96
N PHE A 55 -13.61 51.65 20.99
CA PHE A 55 -13.32 50.72 22.08
C PHE A 55 -13.20 49.26 21.60
N LYS A 56 -14.12 48.79 20.74
CA LYS A 56 -14.11 47.40 20.24
C LYS A 56 -12.90 47.13 19.33
N ILE A 57 -12.53 48.10 18.49
CA ILE A 57 -11.35 48.02 17.63
C ILE A 57 -10.07 47.93 18.49
N VAL A 58 -9.95 48.76 19.52
CA VAL A 58 -8.82 48.73 20.45
C VAL A 58 -8.76 47.39 21.19
N LEU A 59 -9.91 46.90 21.69
CA LEU A 59 -9.99 45.62 22.41
C LEU A 59 -9.59 44.43 21.52
N HIS A 60 -10.06 44.39 20.28
CA HIS A 60 -9.70 43.34 19.32
C HIS A 60 -8.19 43.37 18.99
N ARG A 61 -7.62 44.55 18.71
CA ARG A 61 -6.17 44.69 18.46
C ARG A 61 -5.36 44.32 19.69
N ALA A 62 -5.79 44.73 20.88
CA ALA A 62 -5.14 44.36 22.13
C ALA A 62 -5.16 42.84 22.34
N SER A 63 -6.31 42.19 22.12
CA SER A 63 -6.47 40.73 22.18
C SER A 63 -5.51 40.00 21.22
N MET A 64 -5.39 40.46 19.96
CA MET A 64 -4.41 39.90 19.01
C MET A 64 -2.95 40.03 19.48
N VAL A 65 -2.58 41.21 20.02
CA VAL A 65 -1.22 41.48 20.52
C VAL A 65 -0.93 40.64 21.77
N ILE A 66 -1.90 40.50 22.67
CA ILE A 66 -1.75 39.67 23.87
C ILE A 66 -1.60 38.19 23.48
N ALA A 67 -2.45 37.68 22.58
CA ALA A 67 -2.39 36.29 22.13
C ALA A 67 -1.07 35.96 21.41
N THR A 68 -0.59 36.85 20.52
CA THR A 68 0.72 36.69 19.87
C THR A 68 1.87 36.71 20.87
N PHE A 69 1.86 37.64 21.84
CA PHE A 69 2.88 37.74 22.87
C PHE A 69 2.93 36.47 23.74
N LEU A 70 1.77 35.96 24.18
CA LEU A 70 1.69 34.74 24.98
C LEU A 70 2.25 33.51 24.22
N LEU A 71 1.96 33.39 22.93
CA LEU A 71 2.50 32.31 22.10
C LEU A 71 4.04 32.37 21.99
N ILE A 72 4.60 33.56 21.76
CA ILE A 72 6.06 33.75 21.71
C ILE A 72 6.69 33.47 23.07
N PHE A 73 6.04 33.91 24.16
CA PHE A 73 6.52 33.70 25.53
C PHE A 73 6.53 32.23 25.95
N ILE A 74 5.73 31.36 25.30
CA ILE A 74 5.77 29.90 25.54
C ILE A 74 6.86 29.23 24.70
N ILE A 75 6.96 29.58 23.41
CA ILE A 75 7.90 28.94 22.48
C ILE A 75 9.36 29.21 22.89
N VAL A 76 9.69 30.45 23.29
CA VAL A 76 11.08 30.84 23.57
C VAL A 76 11.69 30.09 24.77
N PRO A 77 11.07 30.02 25.96
CA PRO A 77 11.58 29.23 27.07
C PRO A 77 11.70 27.74 26.74
N MET A 78 10.76 27.21 25.94
CA MET A 78 10.75 25.81 25.55
C MET A 78 11.94 25.45 24.64
N MET A 79 12.24 26.31 23.67
CA MET A 79 13.46 26.23 22.86
C MET A 79 14.73 26.29 23.73
N LEU A 80 14.78 27.19 24.71
CA LEU A 80 15.92 27.33 25.61
C LEU A 80 16.09 26.11 26.54
N HIS A 81 14.98 25.51 26.98
CA HIS A 81 14.99 24.28 27.77
C HIS A 81 15.56 23.12 26.96
N MET A 82 15.07 22.91 25.73
CA MET A 82 15.59 21.91 24.79
C MET A 82 17.10 22.03 24.55
N MET A 83 17.63 23.26 24.42
CA MET A 83 19.05 23.49 24.17
C MET A 83 19.95 23.17 25.38
N LYS A 84 19.40 23.19 26.60
CA LYS A 84 20.15 22.91 27.83
C LYS A 84 20.14 21.43 28.20
N GLU A 85 19.13 20.70 27.75
CA GLU A 85 18.92 19.31 28.10
C GLU A 85 19.91 18.39 27.38
N LYS A 86 20.44 17.39 28.10
CA LYS A 86 21.41 16.42 27.55
C LYS A 86 20.82 15.05 27.31
N ASP A 87 19.69 14.74 27.94
CA ASP A 87 19.00 13.47 27.77
C ASP A 87 18.23 13.47 26.43
N VAL A 88 18.64 12.59 25.52
CA VAL A 88 18.03 12.42 24.20
C VAL A 88 16.55 12.07 24.30
N PHE A 89 16.16 11.29 25.31
CA PHE A 89 14.78 10.87 25.49
C PHE A 89 13.90 12.05 25.92
N LEU A 90 14.37 12.87 26.87
CA LEU A 90 13.67 14.07 27.30
C LEU A 90 13.65 15.15 26.19
N ILE A 91 14.70 15.24 25.37
CA ILE A 91 14.73 16.11 24.18
C ILE A 91 13.64 15.70 23.19
N ILE A 92 13.40 14.42 22.94
CA ILE A 92 12.35 13.96 22.02
C ILE A 92 10.95 14.32 22.54
N HIS A 93 10.71 14.17 23.85
CA HIS A 93 9.46 14.58 24.51
C HIS A 93 9.19 16.08 24.35
N LEU A 94 10.18 16.91 24.70
CA LEU A 94 10.11 18.37 24.56
C LEU A 94 9.97 18.80 23.10
N MET A 95 10.58 18.07 22.16
CA MET A 95 10.51 18.35 20.72
C MET A 95 9.08 18.12 20.20
N CYS A 96 8.40 17.07 20.67
CA CYS A 96 7.02 16.79 20.29
C CYS A 96 6.08 17.93 20.70
N GLU A 97 6.16 18.37 21.95
CA GLU A 97 5.34 19.47 22.46
C GLU A 97 5.68 20.81 21.76
N LEU A 98 6.95 21.05 21.43
CA LEU A 98 7.40 22.26 20.73
C LEU A 98 6.86 22.30 19.30
N LEU A 99 6.91 21.18 18.58
CA LEU A 99 6.38 21.09 17.22
C LEU A 99 4.86 21.36 17.21
N PHE A 100 4.13 20.81 18.19
CA PHE A 100 2.71 21.07 18.35
C PHE A 100 2.39 22.55 18.55
N THR A 101 3.11 23.23 19.45
CA THR A 101 2.91 24.66 19.75
C THR A 101 3.33 25.58 18.60
N LEU A 102 4.45 25.29 17.93
CA LEU A 102 4.92 26.05 16.77
C LEU A 102 3.94 25.99 15.60
N MET A 103 3.33 24.83 15.36
CA MET A 103 2.31 24.66 14.32
C MET A 103 0.98 25.32 14.71
N ALA A 104 0.64 25.39 16.00
CA ALA A 104 -0.49 26.20 16.50
C ALA A 104 -0.32 27.67 16.12
N PHE A 105 0.88 28.18 16.41
CA PHE A 105 1.26 29.55 16.12
C PHE A 105 1.21 29.82 14.61
N ALA A 106 1.72 28.91 13.78
CA ALA A 106 1.65 29.02 12.32
C ALA A 106 0.21 29.12 11.80
N LYS A 107 -0.71 28.27 12.27
CA LYS A 107 -2.13 28.33 11.87
C LYS A 107 -2.81 29.62 12.32
N TYR A 108 -2.54 30.06 13.54
CA TYR A 108 -3.05 31.32 14.05
C TYR A 108 -2.56 32.52 13.21
N VAL A 109 -1.26 32.56 12.88
CA VAL A 109 -0.69 33.59 12.00
C VAL A 109 -1.30 33.53 10.60
N LEU A 110 -1.48 32.34 10.02
CA LEU A 110 -2.16 32.19 8.72
C LEU A 110 -3.61 32.68 8.75
N LEU A 111 -4.34 32.40 9.82
CA LEU A 111 -5.71 32.87 9.99
C LEU A 111 -5.77 34.41 10.09
N LEU A 112 -4.81 35.02 10.80
CA LEU A 112 -4.67 36.48 10.84
C LEU A 112 -4.28 37.06 9.48
N TRP A 113 -3.39 36.39 8.75
CA TRP A 113 -2.97 36.79 7.41
C TRP A 113 -4.14 36.78 6.41
N HIS A 114 -5.04 35.80 6.52
CA HIS A 114 -6.22 35.66 5.66
C HIS A 114 -7.49 36.31 6.24
N GLN A 115 -7.38 37.23 7.21
CA GLN A 115 -8.54 37.87 7.85
C GLN A 115 -9.53 38.50 6.86
N ASP A 116 -9.05 39.16 5.80
CA ASP A 116 -9.92 39.78 4.80
C ASP A 116 -10.75 38.74 4.02
N ARG A 117 -10.13 37.61 3.66
CA ARG A 117 -10.81 36.49 2.98
C ARG A 117 -11.80 35.80 3.89
N LEU A 118 -11.44 35.62 5.16
CA LEU A 118 -12.32 35.07 6.18
C LEU A 118 -13.56 35.95 6.35
N ARG A 119 -13.36 37.27 6.48
CA ARG A 119 -14.44 38.25 6.59
C ARG A 119 -15.38 38.19 5.40
N PHE A 120 -14.82 38.17 4.18
CA PHE A 120 -15.60 38.02 2.96
C PHE A 120 -16.46 36.75 2.99
N CYS A 121 -15.92 35.60 3.41
CA CYS A 121 -16.70 34.36 3.51
C CYS A 121 -17.82 34.44 4.56
N ILE A 122 -17.58 35.12 5.69
CA ILE A 122 -18.60 35.31 6.73
C ILE A 122 -19.73 36.21 6.22
N ASP A 123 -19.40 37.33 5.57
CA ASP A 123 -20.38 38.23 4.98
C ASP A 123 -21.19 37.54 3.87
N TYR A 124 -20.53 36.65 3.12
CA TYR A 124 -21.18 35.81 2.11
C TYR A 124 -22.27 34.92 2.72
N VAL A 125 -21.90 34.16 3.76
CA VAL A 125 -22.84 33.29 4.49
C VAL A 125 -23.96 34.12 5.11
N ALA A 126 -23.63 35.24 5.77
CA ALA A 126 -24.62 36.13 6.37
C ALA A 126 -25.65 36.64 5.36
N ASN A 127 -25.20 36.98 4.14
CA ASN A 127 -26.10 37.38 3.06
C ASN A 127 -26.99 36.22 2.60
N ASP A 128 -26.44 35.02 2.42
CA ASP A 128 -27.24 33.84 2.04
C ASP A 128 -28.36 33.55 3.07
N TRP A 129 -28.07 33.69 4.37
CA TRP A 129 -29.09 33.57 5.43
C TRP A 129 -30.15 34.67 5.38
N ARG A 130 -29.78 35.91 5.03
CA ARG A 130 -30.73 37.03 4.87
C ARG A 130 -31.67 36.85 3.68
N TYR A 131 -31.22 36.17 2.61
CA TYR A 131 -32.01 35.95 1.40
C TYR A 131 -32.78 34.61 1.39
N ALA A 132 -32.69 33.80 2.45
CA ALA A 132 -33.43 32.55 2.61
C ALA A 132 -34.91 32.77 2.99
N ILE A 133 -35.68 33.41 2.12
CA ILE A 133 -37.07 33.86 2.40
C ILE A 133 -38.06 32.69 2.54
N ILE A 134 -37.76 31.53 1.94
CA ILE A 134 -38.63 30.34 1.94
C ILE A 134 -38.37 29.50 3.20
N ALA A 135 -39.43 29.17 3.94
CA ALA A 135 -39.34 28.42 5.19
C ALA A 135 -38.66 27.04 5.03
N GLU A 136 -38.94 26.34 3.93
CA GLU A 136 -38.36 25.03 3.63
C GLU A 136 -36.85 25.11 3.30
N ASP A 137 -36.42 26.10 2.52
CA ASP A 137 -34.98 26.35 2.28
C ASP A 137 -34.25 26.64 3.59
N ARG A 138 -34.87 27.42 4.46
CA ARG A 138 -34.36 27.74 5.79
C ARG A 138 -34.23 26.50 6.67
N ASP A 139 -35.22 25.59 6.66
CA ASP A 139 -35.18 24.35 7.43
C ASP A 139 -34.06 23.40 6.94
N ILE A 140 -33.85 23.31 5.63
CA ILE A 140 -32.72 22.57 5.01
C ILE A 140 -31.38 23.17 5.45
N MET A 141 -31.25 24.50 5.39
CA MET A 141 -30.05 25.20 5.84
C MET A 141 -29.80 25.02 7.34
N LEU A 142 -30.84 25.02 8.17
CA LEU A 142 -30.74 24.77 9.62
C LEU A 142 -30.35 23.33 9.95
N ALA A 143 -30.83 22.34 9.18
CA ALA A 143 -30.41 20.95 9.33
C ALA A 143 -28.90 20.79 9.06
N ASN A 144 -28.41 21.40 7.99
CA ASN A 144 -26.99 21.40 7.66
C ASN A 144 -26.16 22.23 8.66
N ALA A 145 -26.65 23.37 9.13
CA ALA A 145 -25.98 24.14 10.19
C ALA A 145 -25.84 23.33 11.49
N ARG A 146 -26.83 22.50 11.84
CA ARG A 146 -26.72 21.54 12.95
C ARG A 146 -25.61 20.53 12.72
N LEU A 147 -25.47 19.99 11.51
CA LEU A 147 -24.39 19.07 11.14
C LEU A 147 -23.00 19.71 11.34
N GLY A 148 -22.79 20.92 10.80
CA GLY A 148 -21.53 21.67 10.95
C GLY A 148 -21.18 21.94 12.42
N ARG A 149 -22.19 22.30 13.23
CA ARG A 149 -22.04 22.47 14.67
C ARG A 149 -21.66 21.17 15.37
N THR A 150 -22.30 20.05 15.05
CA THR A 150 -21.97 18.75 15.62
C THR A 150 -20.51 18.41 15.36
N PHE A 151 -20.02 18.59 14.13
CA PHE A 151 -18.59 18.39 13.83
C PHE A 151 -17.67 19.30 14.65
N GLY A 152 -18.03 20.59 14.77
CA GLY A 152 -17.30 21.54 15.62
C GLY A 152 -17.28 21.14 17.09
N ILE A 153 -18.42 20.74 17.66
CA ILE A 153 -18.53 20.30 19.07
C ILE A 153 -17.71 19.03 19.29
N THR A 154 -17.83 18.03 18.41
CA THR A 154 -17.08 16.77 18.55
C THR A 154 -15.58 17.03 18.51
N SER A 155 -15.09 17.88 17.60
CA SER A 155 -13.68 18.28 17.54
C SER A 155 -13.22 19.00 18.83
N VAL A 156 -14.04 19.93 19.35
CA VAL A 156 -13.76 20.62 20.62
C VAL A 156 -13.68 19.63 21.79
N VAL A 157 -14.68 18.76 21.95
CA VAL A 157 -14.74 17.80 23.07
C VAL A 157 -13.51 16.88 23.05
N PHE A 158 -13.15 16.35 21.88
CA PHE A 158 -12.02 15.44 21.75
C PHE A 158 -10.70 16.13 22.10
N MET A 159 -10.45 17.32 21.56
CA MET A 159 -9.22 18.08 21.79
C MET A 159 -9.08 18.57 23.24
N PHE A 160 -10.16 19.07 23.84
CA PHE A 160 -10.14 19.49 25.25
C PHE A 160 -9.97 18.31 26.20
N SER A 161 -10.61 17.16 25.94
CA SER A 161 -10.43 15.96 26.77
C SER A 161 -8.96 15.51 26.78
N CYS A 162 -8.28 15.54 25.63
CA CYS A 162 -6.86 15.26 25.52
C CYS A 162 -6.02 16.27 26.33
N GLY A 163 -6.27 17.57 26.14
CA GLY A 163 -5.58 18.63 26.90
C GLY A 163 -5.73 18.48 28.41
N THR A 164 -6.93 18.14 28.90
CA THR A 164 -7.16 17.92 30.34
C THR A 164 -6.36 16.75 30.89
N MET A 165 -6.17 15.67 30.12
CA MET A 165 -5.35 14.53 30.55
C MET A 165 -3.87 14.92 30.68
N TYR A 166 -3.34 15.66 29.71
CA TYR A 166 -1.98 16.20 29.77
C TYR A 166 -1.79 17.16 30.96
N TYR A 167 -2.77 18.02 31.24
CA TYR A 167 -2.72 18.93 32.39
C TYR A 167 -2.72 18.21 33.74
N LEU A 168 -3.41 17.07 33.84
CA LEU A 168 -3.49 16.29 35.07
C LEU A 168 -2.25 15.42 35.29
N GLN A 169 -1.43 15.18 34.26
CA GLN A 169 -0.26 14.31 34.35
C GLN A 169 0.76 14.75 35.42
N PRO A 170 1.21 16.01 35.52
CA PRO A 170 2.15 16.47 36.56
C PRO A 170 1.62 16.36 37.99
N ILE A 171 0.30 16.30 38.16
CA ILE A 171 -0.35 16.16 39.48
C ILE A 171 -0.30 14.70 39.95
N VAL A 172 -0.39 13.76 39.02
CA VAL A 172 -0.46 12.33 39.32
C VAL A 172 0.93 11.68 39.35
N THR A 173 1.91 12.22 38.60
CA THR A 173 3.29 11.74 38.64
C THR A 173 4.03 12.21 39.91
N PRO A 174 4.76 11.33 40.62
CA PRO A 174 5.53 11.73 41.80
C PRO A 174 6.62 12.75 41.44
N ASN A 175 6.81 13.76 42.31
CA ASN A 175 7.81 14.81 42.07
C ASN A 175 9.22 14.21 42.01
N LEU A 176 10.00 14.62 41.00
CA LEU A 176 11.42 14.30 40.93
C LEU A 176 12.17 15.02 42.05
N VAL A 177 12.97 14.27 42.81
CA VAL A 177 13.90 14.79 43.81
C VAL A 177 15.25 14.95 43.12
N ASN A 178 15.74 16.19 43.01
CA ASN A 178 17.04 16.46 42.40
C ASN A 178 18.20 16.01 43.32
N GLU A 179 19.43 15.92 42.81
CA GLU A 179 20.63 15.50 43.60
C GLU A 179 20.83 16.32 44.90
N ASP A 180 20.33 17.56 44.94
CA ASP A 180 20.36 18.44 46.11
C ASP A 180 19.19 18.26 47.11
N ASN A 181 18.40 17.17 47.01
CA ASN A 181 17.19 16.90 47.82
C ASN A 181 16.07 17.96 47.71
N VAL A 182 16.08 18.77 46.66
CA VAL A 182 15.00 19.72 46.35
C VAL A 182 13.94 19.02 45.50
N THR A 183 12.68 19.09 45.93
CA THR A 183 11.54 18.61 45.14
C THR A 183 11.28 19.59 43.99
N VAL A 184 11.52 19.14 42.75
CA VAL A 184 11.22 19.93 41.56
C VAL A 184 9.84 19.53 41.08
N ARG A 185 8.87 20.45 41.18
CA ARG A 185 7.53 20.24 40.64
C ARG A 185 7.59 20.54 39.14
N SER A 186 7.26 19.55 38.30
CA SER A 186 7.10 19.77 36.87
C SER A 186 5.93 20.75 36.65
N HIS A 187 6.18 21.85 35.94
CA HIS A 187 5.11 22.75 35.53
C HIS A 187 4.37 22.13 34.35
N PRO A 188 3.02 22.08 34.36
CA PRO A 188 2.28 21.64 33.19
C PRO A 188 2.63 22.53 31.99
N SER A 189 3.03 21.90 30.88
CA SER A 189 3.18 22.57 29.58
C SER A 189 1.80 23.14 29.15
N ALA A 190 1.83 24.31 28.52
CA ALA A 190 0.62 25.10 28.26
C ALA A 190 -0.31 24.45 27.21
N SER A 191 -1.28 23.67 27.66
CA SER A 191 -2.40 23.16 26.84
C SER A 191 -3.50 24.22 26.56
N GLU A 192 -3.29 25.49 26.94
CA GLU A 192 -4.24 26.60 26.76
C GLU A 192 -4.48 26.97 25.28
N PHE A 193 -3.67 26.47 24.35
CA PHE A 193 -3.77 26.81 22.92
C PHE A 193 -4.51 25.77 22.05
N LEU A 194 -5.03 24.69 22.64
CA LEU A 194 -5.96 23.75 21.98
C LEU A 194 -7.22 24.47 21.45
N VAL A 195 -7.57 25.62 22.03
CA VAL A 195 -8.76 26.42 21.68
C VAL A 195 -8.67 27.03 20.28
N ALA A 196 -7.48 27.49 19.87
CA ALA A 196 -7.27 28.11 18.56
C ALA A 196 -7.38 27.09 17.42
N PHE A 197 -6.93 25.85 17.63
CA PHE A 197 -7.07 24.75 16.66
C PHE A 197 -8.55 24.35 16.49
N CYS A 198 -9.28 24.17 17.58
CA CYS A 198 -10.70 23.83 17.53
C CYS A 198 -11.53 24.89 16.80
N GLY A 199 -11.15 26.17 16.93
CA GLY A 199 -11.79 27.27 16.24
C GLY A 199 -11.74 27.15 14.72
N ILE A 200 -10.59 26.72 14.18
CA ILE A 200 -10.39 26.55 12.73
C ILE A 200 -11.18 25.34 12.19
N CYS A 201 -11.13 24.19 12.88
CA CYS A 201 -11.86 22.99 12.47
C CYS A 201 -13.38 23.25 12.48
N SER A 202 -13.89 23.89 13.54
CA SER A 202 -15.29 24.29 13.64
C SER A 202 -15.68 25.27 12.52
N LEU A 203 -14.84 26.24 12.22
CA LEU A 203 -15.10 27.23 11.18
C LEU A 203 -15.17 26.58 9.79
N MET A 204 -14.23 25.68 9.47
CA MET A 204 -14.24 24.95 8.20
C MET A 204 -15.47 24.06 8.07
N ALA A 205 -15.81 23.31 9.13
CA ALA A 205 -17.02 22.49 9.16
C ALA A 205 -18.29 23.31 8.93
N ASN A 206 -18.38 24.50 9.53
CA ASN A 206 -19.52 25.40 9.36
C ASN A 206 -19.64 25.93 7.93
N PHE A 207 -18.52 26.32 7.29
CA PHE A 207 -18.57 26.77 5.90
C PHE A 207 -18.94 25.65 4.93
N VAL A 208 -18.35 24.46 5.09
CA VAL A 208 -18.69 23.31 4.23
C VAL A 208 -20.14 22.86 4.46
N ALA A 209 -20.61 22.84 5.71
CA ALA A 209 -22.01 22.55 6.00
C ALA A 209 -22.96 23.58 5.37
N HIS A 210 -22.60 24.88 5.37
CA HIS A 210 -23.36 25.89 4.63
C HIS A 210 -23.40 25.60 3.12
N VAL A 211 -22.27 25.22 2.51
CA VAL A 211 -22.23 24.78 1.10
C VAL A 211 -23.16 23.58 0.89
N CYS A 212 -23.12 22.58 1.75
CA CYS A 212 -23.97 21.40 1.67
C CYS A 212 -25.45 21.78 1.75
N GLY A 213 -25.82 22.67 2.67
CA GLY A 213 -27.18 23.21 2.76
C GLY A 213 -27.62 23.95 1.49
N GLN A 214 -26.72 24.72 0.87
CA GLN A 214 -27.00 25.36 -0.42
C GLN A 214 -27.10 24.36 -1.58
N CYS A 215 -26.30 23.28 -1.58
CA CYS A 215 -26.46 22.17 -2.52
C CYS A 215 -27.84 21.51 -2.37
N ASP A 216 -28.28 21.21 -1.15
CA ASP A 216 -29.57 20.57 -0.87
C ASP A 216 -30.74 21.48 -1.28
N VAL A 217 -30.64 22.79 -1.02
CA VAL A 217 -31.61 23.79 -1.51
C VAL A 217 -31.66 23.81 -3.04
N LEU A 218 -30.50 23.73 -3.70
CA LEU A 218 -30.42 23.67 -5.17
C LEU A 218 -31.00 22.36 -5.73
N ILE A 219 -30.79 21.23 -5.05
CA ILE A 219 -31.38 19.94 -5.40
C ILE A 219 -32.91 20.01 -5.30
N SER A 220 -33.46 20.57 -4.23
CA SER A 220 -34.91 20.79 -4.10
C SER A 220 -35.47 21.65 -5.23
N LEU A 221 -34.75 22.69 -5.67
CA LEU A 221 -35.13 23.51 -6.84
C LEU A 221 -35.07 22.74 -8.16
N LEU A 222 -34.12 21.80 -8.30
CA LEU A 222 -33.97 20.94 -9.47
C LEU A 222 -35.08 19.89 -9.55
N GLU A 223 -35.51 19.33 -8.43
CA GLU A 223 -36.63 18.39 -8.35
C GLU A 223 -37.96 19.04 -8.74
N GLU A 224 -38.18 20.29 -8.32
CA GLU A 224 -39.37 21.06 -8.69
C GLU A 224 -39.28 21.71 -10.08
N LEU A 225 -38.22 21.45 -10.87
CA LEU A 225 -37.96 22.19 -12.10
C LEU A 225 -39.05 22.00 -13.17
N VAL A 226 -39.50 20.76 -13.39
CA VAL A 226 -40.45 20.39 -14.45
C VAL A 226 -41.88 20.77 -14.07
N ASP A 227 -42.34 20.31 -12.90
CA ASP A 227 -43.73 20.49 -12.46
C ASP A 227 -43.96 21.82 -11.74
N GLY A 228 -42.88 22.46 -11.31
CA GLY A 228 -42.90 23.74 -10.63
C GLY A 228 -43.24 23.73 -9.15
N GLY A 229 -43.67 22.58 -8.66
CA GLY A 229 -43.88 22.28 -7.25
C GLY A 229 -44.61 23.38 -6.49
N LYS A 230 -44.19 23.60 -5.24
CA LYS A 230 -44.76 24.64 -4.38
C LYS A 230 -44.17 26.02 -4.68
N ARG A 231 -43.00 26.08 -5.30
CA ARG A 231 -42.26 27.31 -5.64
C ARG A 231 -42.61 27.73 -7.06
N ASN A 232 -43.89 28.07 -7.29
CA ASN A 232 -44.38 28.35 -8.64
C ASN A 232 -43.85 29.69 -9.23
N SER A 233 -42.54 29.77 -9.45
CA SER A 233 -41.73 30.97 -9.67
C SER A 233 -41.56 31.33 -11.15
N GLY A 234 -42.66 31.29 -11.92
CA GLY A 234 -42.69 31.72 -13.32
C GLY A 234 -42.36 30.61 -14.33
N SER A 235 -41.90 30.99 -15.52
CA SER A 235 -41.60 30.06 -16.61
C SER A 235 -40.42 29.13 -16.28
N ILE A 236 -40.34 27.98 -16.96
CA ILE A 236 -39.20 27.05 -16.87
C ILE A 236 -37.87 27.79 -17.07
N ASP A 237 -37.84 28.80 -17.95
CA ASP A 237 -36.67 29.63 -18.22
C ASP A 237 -36.19 30.42 -17.00
N ASN A 238 -37.12 31.02 -16.26
CA ASN A 238 -36.79 31.76 -15.04
C ASN A 238 -36.26 30.81 -13.96
N ARG A 239 -36.79 29.59 -13.88
CA ARG A 239 -36.31 28.56 -12.96
C ARG A 239 -34.91 28.06 -13.29
N ILE A 240 -34.66 27.75 -14.57
CA ILE A 240 -33.32 27.35 -15.03
C ILE A 240 -32.32 28.48 -14.76
N ALA A 241 -32.66 29.73 -15.08
CA ALA A 241 -31.81 30.88 -14.81
C ALA A 241 -31.53 31.05 -13.31
N LEU A 242 -32.52 30.86 -12.45
CA LEU A 242 -32.36 30.89 -10.99
C LEU A 242 -31.42 29.79 -10.49
N ILE A 243 -31.60 28.56 -10.97
CA ILE A 243 -30.76 27.40 -10.62
C ILE A 243 -29.32 27.64 -11.05
N ILE A 244 -29.08 28.07 -12.29
CA ILE A 244 -27.72 28.36 -12.80
C ILE A 244 -27.09 29.49 -11.98
N THR A 245 -27.84 30.56 -11.69
CA THR A 245 -27.33 31.69 -10.91
C THR A 245 -26.95 31.26 -9.48
N ARG A 246 -27.79 30.44 -8.82
CA ARG A 246 -27.49 29.89 -7.49
C ARG A 246 -26.32 28.91 -7.51
N HIS A 247 -26.22 28.04 -8.53
CA HIS A 247 -25.10 27.11 -8.68
C HIS A 247 -23.77 27.84 -8.90
N LEU A 248 -23.74 28.88 -9.75
CA LEU A 248 -22.54 29.70 -9.96
C LEU A 248 -22.15 30.50 -8.72
N HIS A 249 -23.13 31.04 -8.00
CA HIS A 249 -22.92 31.69 -6.69
C HIS A 249 -22.28 30.69 -5.72
N LEU A 250 -22.85 29.51 -5.56
CA LEU A 250 -22.31 28.45 -4.71
C LEU A 250 -20.86 28.06 -5.06
N LEU A 251 -20.56 27.81 -6.34
CA LEU A 251 -19.21 27.43 -6.77
C LEU A 251 -18.18 28.54 -6.54
N ARG A 252 -18.57 29.81 -6.69
CA ARG A 252 -17.72 30.94 -6.32
C ARG A 252 -17.40 30.88 -4.83
N PHE A 253 -18.40 30.69 -3.97
CA PHE A 253 -18.17 30.57 -2.53
C PHE A 253 -17.23 29.41 -2.19
N VAL A 254 -17.42 28.23 -2.78
CA VAL A 254 -16.53 27.07 -2.59
C VAL A 254 -15.09 27.41 -2.98
N SER A 255 -14.88 28.17 -4.07
CA SER A 255 -13.52 28.59 -4.44
C SER A 255 -12.89 29.54 -3.40
N HIS A 256 -13.67 30.40 -2.74
CA HIS A 256 -13.16 31.26 -1.67
C HIS A 256 -12.82 30.45 -0.42
N VAL A 257 -13.68 29.51 -0.03
CA VAL A 257 -13.44 28.59 1.09
C VAL A 257 -12.17 27.78 0.84
N ARG A 258 -12.03 27.19 -0.35
CA ARG A 258 -10.81 26.44 -0.73
C ARG A 258 -9.56 27.31 -0.60
N ASN A 259 -9.56 28.52 -1.15
CA ASN A 259 -8.40 29.42 -1.10
C ASN A 259 -8.08 29.91 0.32
N LEU A 260 -9.07 29.97 1.22
CA LEU A 260 -8.87 30.32 2.62
C LEU A 260 -8.17 29.19 3.39
N PHE A 261 -8.61 27.94 3.21
CA PHE A 261 -8.11 26.81 3.98
C PHE A 261 -6.92 26.08 3.36
N THR A 262 -6.54 26.36 2.10
CA THR A 262 -5.49 25.59 1.41
C THR A 262 -4.15 25.54 2.17
N GLU A 263 -3.69 26.68 2.66
CA GLU A 263 -2.43 26.77 3.43
C GLU A 263 -2.61 26.24 4.86
N ILE A 264 -3.78 26.51 5.47
CA ILE A 264 -4.11 26.06 6.83
C ILE A 264 -4.15 24.53 6.90
N CYS A 265 -4.78 23.87 5.93
CA CYS A 265 -4.83 22.42 5.81
C CYS A 265 -3.44 21.82 5.56
N LEU A 266 -2.54 22.50 4.84
CA LEU A 266 -1.17 22.03 4.65
C LEU A 266 -0.41 22.00 5.98
N VAL A 267 -0.50 23.08 6.76
CA VAL A 267 0.14 23.15 8.09
C VAL A 267 -0.46 22.12 9.04
N GLU A 268 -1.77 21.89 9.00
CA GLU A 268 -2.42 20.81 9.76
C GLU A 268 -1.86 19.44 9.39
N PHE A 269 -1.76 19.14 8.10
CA PHE A 269 -1.31 17.85 7.62
C PHE A 269 0.16 17.57 7.97
N MET A 270 1.04 18.58 7.80
CA MET A 270 2.44 18.48 8.20
C MET A 270 2.58 18.29 9.72
N ASN A 271 1.77 19.03 10.50
CA ASN A 271 1.75 18.91 11.95
C ASN A 271 1.30 17.51 12.40
N ALA A 272 0.21 16.99 11.84
CA ALA A 272 -0.28 15.67 12.20
C ALA A 272 0.73 14.57 11.85
N SER A 273 1.36 14.64 10.68
CA SER A 273 2.39 13.69 10.25
C SER A 273 3.54 13.61 11.25
N CYS A 274 4.11 14.76 11.64
CA CYS A 274 5.21 14.79 12.61
C CYS A 274 4.79 14.31 14.01
N ASN A 275 3.61 14.72 14.49
CA ASN A 275 3.14 14.34 15.82
C ASN A 275 2.79 12.84 15.91
N ILE A 276 2.20 12.25 14.86
CA ILE A 276 1.91 10.81 14.83
C ILE A 276 3.21 10.01 14.96
N CYS A 277 4.26 10.36 14.21
CA CYS A 277 5.56 9.68 14.29
C CYS A 277 6.20 9.81 15.68
N LEU A 278 6.18 11.01 16.27
CA LEU A 278 6.82 11.27 17.56
C LEU A 278 6.07 10.65 18.74
N LEU A 279 4.73 10.78 18.77
CA LEU A 279 3.90 10.12 19.79
C LEU A 279 3.98 8.59 19.69
N GLY A 280 4.01 8.04 18.47
CA GLY A 280 4.21 6.61 18.26
C GLY A 280 5.55 6.11 18.82
N TYR A 281 6.64 6.85 18.57
CA TYR A 281 7.95 6.55 19.14
C TYR A 281 7.94 6.59 20.67
N ILE A 282 7.38 7.67 21.26
CA ILE A 282 7.28 7.84 22.71
C ILE A 282 6.51 6.68 23.37
N ILE A 283 5.38 6.27 22.79
CA ILE A 283 4.59 5.14 23.30
C ILE A 283 5.43 3.85 23.33
N ILE A 284 6.15 3.54 22.24
CA ILE A 284 6.97 2.33 22.14
C ILE A 284 8.10 2.35 23.17
N THR A 285 8.78 3.50 23.32
CA THR A 285 9.89 3.62 24.26
C THR A 285 9.44 3.56 25.72
N ASP A 286 8.32 4.21 26.06
CA ASP A 286 7.79 4.24 27.43
C ASP A 286 7.26 2.86 27.83
N MET A 287 6.66 2.12 26.89
CA MET A 287 6.27 0.72 27.09
C MET A 287 7.49 -0.17 27.36
N ASN A 288 8.60 0.04 26.66
CA ASN A 288 9.81 -0.74 26.85
C ASN A 288 10.53 -0.40 28.17
N ASN A 289 10.41 0.84 28.64
CA ASN A 289 11.03 1.33 29.88
C ASN A 289 10.17 1.08 31.14
N ASN A 290 9.00 0.44 31.02
CA ASN A 290 8.03 0.21 32.11
C ASN A 290 7.63 1.49 32.86
N GLU A 291 7.48 2.59 32.12
CA GLU A 291 6.97 3.86 32.68
C GLU A 291 5.51 3.74 33.13
N SER A 292 5.03 4.73 33.88
CA SER A 292 3.68 4.69 34.46
C SER A 292 2.59 4.48 33.40
N PHE A 293 1.68 3.51 33.63
CA PHE A 293 0.58 3.19 32.70
C PHE A 293 -0.25 4.44 32.31
N LEU A 294 -0.43 5.38 33.24
CA LEU A 294 -1.19 6.60 33.01
C LEU A 294 -0.52 7.55 32.00
N GLN A 295 0.81 7.60 31.97
CA GLN A 295 1.57 8.40 31.01
C GLN A 295 1.47 7.83 29.60
N ILE A 296 1.66 6.52 29.46
CA ILE A 296 1.45 5.80 28.19
C ILE A 296 0.02 5.99 27.68
N PHE A 297 -0.97 5.88 28.57
CA PHE A 297 -2.38 6.08 28.23
C PHE A 297 -2.67 7.51 27.75
N THR A 298 -2.02 8.52 28.34
CA THR A 298 -2.14 9.93 27.94
C THR A 298 -1.58 10.17 26.54
N TYR A 299 -0.39 9.63 26.23
CA TYR A 299 0.21 9.71 24.89
C TYR A 299 -0.60 8.95 23.85
N PHE A 300 -1.11 7.76 24.18
CA PHE A 300 -2.01 7.01 23.30
C PHE A 300 -3.29 7.79 22.99
N PHE A 301 -3.92 8.39 24.00
CA PHE A 301 -5.10 9.22 23.80
C PHE A 301 -4.78 10.47 22.96
N GLY A 302 -3.60 11.07 23.13
CA GLY A 302 -3.05 12.12 22.28
C GLY A 302 -2.91 11.70 20.82
N LEU A 303 -2.39 10.50 20.56
CA LEU A 303 -2.28 9.92 19.22
C LEU A 303 -3.65 9.77 18.55
N VAL A 304 -4.61 9.17 19.26
CA VAL A 304 -6.00 9.01 18.76
C VAL A 304 -6.63 10.36 18.45
N SER A 305 -6.36 11.39 19.26
CA SER A 305 -6.87 12.75 19.05
C SER A 305 -6.34 13.40 17.77
N VAL A 306 -5.03 13.29 17.53
CA VAL A 306 -4.41 13.83 16.31
C VAL A 306 -4.95 13.12 15.06
N ILE A 307 -5.09 11.79 15.10
CA ILE A 307 -5.66 10.99 14.00
C ILE A 307 -7.11 11.39 13.75
N PHE A 308 -7.93 11.51 14.80
CA PHE A 308 -9.32 11.92 14.69
C PHE A 308 -9.46 13.32 14.08
N ASN A 309 -8.56 14.25 14.42
CA ASN A 309 -8.58 15.58 13.82
C ASN A 309 -8.34 15.52 12.30
N VAL A 310 -7.33 14.78 11.83
CA VAL A 310 -7.08 14.61 10.37
C VAL A 310 -8.27 13.94 9.69
N PHE A 311 -8.83 12.89 10.30
CA PHE A 311 -10.03 12.22 9.80
C PHE A 311 -11.18 13.23 9.57
N MET A 312 -11.42 14.12 10.53
CA MET A 312 -12.45 15.15 10.41
C MET A 312 -12.23 16.08 9.22
N PHE A 313 -10.98 16.51 8.96
CA PHE A 313 -10.67 17.34 7.79
C PHE A 313 -10.94 16.61 6.46
N CYS A 314 -10.52 15.35 6.36
CA CYS A 314 -10.75 14.53 5.18
C CYS A 314 -12.23 14.21 4.96
N TYR A 315 -12.97 13.90 6.04
CA TYR A 315 -14.40 13.66 6.01
C TYR A 315 -15.17 14.90 5.55
N ILE A 316 -14.83 16.09 6.07
CA ILE A 316 -15.43 17.36 5.64
C ILE A 316 -15.12 17.62 4.15
N GLY A 317 -13.90 17.30 3.69
CA GLY A 317 -13.53 17.44 2.28
C GLY A 317 -14.30 16.51 1.34
N ASP A 318 -14.53 15.26 1.74
CA ASP A 318 -15.35 14.31 0.96
C ASP A 318 -16.84 14.67 0.98
N LEU A 319 -17.36 15.11 2.13
CA LEU A 319 -18.75 15.59 2.23
C LEU A 319 -19.00 16.75 1.25
N LEU A 320 -18.07 17.71 1.15
CA LEU A 320 -18.13 18.79 0.16
C LEU A 320 -18.18 18.25 -1.27
N LYS A 321 -17.25 17.35 -1.59
CA LYS A 321 -17.11 16.77 -2.93
C LYS A 321 -18.37 16.01 -3.35
N GLU A 322 -18.87 15.13 -2.48
CA GLU A 322 -20.05 14.31 -2.71
C GLU A 322 -21.29 15.17 -2.98
N ARG A 323 -21.55 16.16 -2.12
CA ARG A 323 -22.72 17.05 -2.28
C ARG A 323 -22.65 17.90 -3.54
N CYS A 324 -21.48 18.40 -3.92
CA CYS A 324 -21.33 19.14 -5.17
C CYS A 324 -21.52 18.25 -6.42
N GLN A 325 -21.10 16.98 -6.36
CA GLN A 325 -21.29 16.03 -7.47
C GLN A 325 -22.74 15.55 -7.59
N GLN A 326 -23.45 15.42 -6.46
CA GLN A 326 -24.86 14.99 -6.43
C GLN A 326 -25.76 15.89 -7.28
N ILE A 327 -25.47 17.19 -7.37
CA ILE A 327 -26.19 18.15 -8.23
C ILE A 327 -26.23 17.66 -9.69
N GLY A 328 -25.10 17.12 -10.19
CA GLY A 328 -25.00 16.61 -11.56
C GLY A 328 -25.84 15.37 -11.81
N THR A 329 -25.81 14.44 -10.86
CA THR A 329 -26.63 13.22 -10.90
C THR A 329 -28.10 13.56 -10.91
N ILE A 330 -28.55 14.49 -10.04
CA ILE A 330 -29.94 14.93 -10.00
C ILE A 330 -30.34 15.61 -11.31
N CYS A 331 -29.50 16.53 -11.84
CA CYS A 331 -29.76 17.17 -13.14
C CYS A 331 -29.96 16.16 -14.27
N TYR A 332 -29.21 15.05 -14.26
CA TYR A 332 -29.34 13.98 -15.25
C TYR A 332 -30.63 13.17 -15.10
N THR A 333 -31.10 12.95 -13.87
CA THR A 333 -32.31 12.16 -13.57
C THR A 333 -33.63 12.91 -13.70
N ILE A 334 -33.59 14.23 -13.90
CA ILE A 334 -34.80 15.04 -14.15
C ILE A 334 -35.56 14.48 -15.35
N GLU A 335 -36.88 14.61 -15.35
CA GLU A 335 -37.76 14.24 -16.48
C GLU A 335 -37.60 15.19 -17.67
N TRP A 336 -36.38 15.37 -18.17
CA TRP A 336 -36.03 16.29 -19.27
C TRP A 336 -36.79 15.96 -20.57
N TYR A 337 -37.29 14.74 -20.73
CA TYR A 337 -38.15 14.33 -21.84
C TYR A 337 -39.54 15.01 -21.82
N ARG A 338 -39.98 15.53 -20.67
CA ARG A 338 -41.20 16.34 -20.55
C ARG A 338 -40.95 17.82 -20.86
N MET A 339 -39.69 18.23 -21.00
CA MET A 339 -39.33 19.60 -21.32
C MET A 339 -39.27 19.82 -22.85
N PRO A 340 -39.45 21.06 -23.32
CA PRO A 340 -39.16 21.40 -24.71
C PRO A 340 -37.70 21.05 -25.06
N SER A 341 -37.45 20.42 -26.21
CA SER A 341 -36.12 19.90 -26.57
C SER A 341 -35.02 20.97 -26.57
N ARG A 342 -35.35 22.23 -26.88
CA ARG A 342 -34.41 23.36 -26.79
C ARG A 342 -33.97 23.70 -25.36
N LYS A 343 -34.81 23.39 -24.36
CA LYS A 343 -34.58 23.71 -22.94
C LYS A 343 -33.86 22.61 -22.18
N ALA A 344 -34.03 21.35 -22.61
CA ALA A 344 -33.26 20.24 -22.08
C ALA A 344 -31.73 20.44 -22.27
N ILE A 345 -31.31 21.15 -23.31
CA ILE A 345 -29.90 21.50 -23.58
C ILE A 345 -29.31 22.37 -22.47
N ASP A 346 -30.10 23.25 -21.84
CA ASP A 346 -29.63 24.17 -20.80
C ASP A 346 -29.17 23.42 -19.52
N LEU A 347 -29.58 22.16 -19.35
CA LEU A 347 -29.15 21.28 -18.25
C LEU A 347 -27.77 20.66 -18.47
N LEU A 348 -27.23 20.68 -19.70
CA LEU A 348 -25.92 20.10 -20.01
C LEU A 348 -24.78 20.83 -19.28
N MET A 349 -24.87 22.16 -19.16
CA MET A 349 -23.84 22.95 -18.47
C MET A 349 -23.76 22.62 -16.97
N PRO A 350 -24.87 22.63 -16.20
CA PRO A 350 -24.87 22.13 -14.82
C PRO A 350 -24.30 20.72 -14.66
N ILE A 351 -24.65 19.78 -15.55
CA ILE A 351 -24.12 18.41 -15.54
C ILE A 351 -22.61 18.40 -15.80
N ALA A 352 -22.12 19.16 -16.78
CA ALA A 352 -20.70 19.23 -17.10
C ALA A 352 -19.88 19.88 -15.97
N ILE A 353 -20.40 20.94 -15.34
CA ILE A 353 -19.73 21.66 -14.25
C ILE A 353 -19.68 20.82 -12.98
N SER A 354 -20.77 20.15 -12.61
CA SER A 354 -20.84 19.28 -11.43
C SER A 354 -19.94 18.04 -11.50
N ARG A 355 -19.49 17.64 -12.70
CA ARG A 355 -18.45 16.61 -12.87
C ARG A 355 -17.08 17.07 -12.37
N TYR A 356 -16.80 18.37 -12.36
CA TYR A 356 -15.60 18.89 -11.72
C TYR A 356 -15.78 18.87 -10.21
N SER A 357 -15.00 18.01 -9.54
CA SER A 357 -15.08 17.85 -8.08
C SER A 357 -14.60 19.11 -7.38
N ALA A 358 -15.47 19.69 -6.55
CA ALA A 358 -15.11 20.78 -5.69
C ALA A 358 -14.38 20.22 -4.46
N THR A 359 -13.05 20.11 -4.54
CA THR A 359 -12.23 19.51 -3.47
C THR A 359 -11.49 20.56 -2.65
N LEU A 360 -11.38 20.31 -1.35
CA LEU A 360 -10.42 20.98 -0.49
C LEU A 360 -9.03 20.36 -0.70
N THR A 361 -7.98 21.17 -0.72
CA THR A 361 -6.61 20.73 -0.96
C THR A 361 -5.65 21.29 0.09
N ALA A 362 -4.73 20.50 0.64
CA ALA A 362 -3.55 21.01 1.34
C ALA A 362 -2.51 21.49 0.34
N GLY A 363 -2.18 22.78 0.34
CA GLY A 363 -1.07 23.33 -0.44
C GLY A 363 -1.15 23.11 -1.95
N LYS A 364 -2.32 22.72 -2.49
CA LYS A 364 -2.51 22.18 -3.85
C LYS A 364 -1.71 20.91 -4.17
N MET A 365 -1.06 20.31 -3.17
CA MET A 365 -0.28 19.08 -3.32
C MET A 365 -1.12 17.84 -3.04
N LEU A 366 -2.07 17.96 -2.11
CA LEU A 366 -2.82 16.84 -1.58
C LEU A 366 -4.31 17.18 -1.48
N THR A 367 -5.19 16.31 -1.98
CA THR A 367 -6.65 16.47 -1.84
C THR A 367 -7.11 15.97 -0.48
N MET A 368 -7.96 16.72 0.22
CA MET A 368 -8.54 16.30 1.50
C MET A 368 -9.69 15.32 1.25
N THR A 369 -9.37 14.03 1.16
CA THR A 369 -10.33 12.94 0.92
C THR A 369 -10.07 11.80 1.91
N LEU A 370 -11.08 10.97 2.19
CA LEU A 370 -10.92 9.75 3.00
C LEU A 370 -9.95 8.76 2.35
N THR A 371 -9.84 8.75 1.01
CA THR A 371 -8.80 7.97 0.31
C THR A 371 -7.41 8.42 0.74
N THR A 372 -7.18 9.73 0.79
CA THR A 372 -5.91 10.30 1.23
C THR A 372 -5.65 10.04 2.71
N PHE A 373 -6.68 10.04 3.56
CA PHE A 373 -6.56 9.63 4.96
C PHE A 373 -6.19 8.14 5.08
N SER A 374 -6.80 7.29 4.26
CA SER A 374 -6.48 5.86 4.15
C SER A 374 -5.09 5.60 3.61
N ASP A 375 -4.55 6.47 2.76
CA ASP A 375 -3.16 6.42 2.28
C ASP A 375 -2.17 6.92 3.35
N MET A 376 -2.64 7.78 4.27
CA MET A 376 -1.83 8.47 5.28
C MET A 376 -1.65 7.66 6.57
N ILE A 377 -2.65 6.87 6.93
CA ILE A 377 -2.39 5.66 7.70
C ILE A 377 -1.65 4.79 6.69
N PRO A 378 -0.32 4.58 6.80
CA PRO A 378 0.33 3.64 5.91
C PRO A 378 -0.48 2.37 6.02
N ASN A 379 -0.83 1.78 4.90
CA ASN A 379 -1.22 0.39 4.90
C ASN A 379 0.06 -0.36 5.31
N GLU A 380 0.39 -0.33 6.61
CA GLU A 380 1.62 -0.84 7.20
C GLU A 380 1.74 -2.32 6.84
N TYR A 381 0.57 -2.96 6.68
CA TYR A 381 0.40 -4.26 6.06
C TYR A 381 0.88 -4.35 4.61
N GLN A 382 0.60 -3.42 3.69
CA GLN A 382 0.98 -3.56 2.27
C GLN A 382 2.49 -3.58 2.05
N GLU A 383 3.24 -2.63 2.63
CA GLU A 383 4.71 -2.63 2.49
C GLU A 383 5.32 -3.84 3.21
N THR A 384 4.76 -4.21 4.37
CA THR A 384 5.18 -5.40 5.11
C THR A 384 4.86 -6.69 4.37
N ASP A 385 3.72 -6.78 3.68
CA ASP A 385 3.25 -7.96 2.94
C ASP A 385 4.05 -8.12 1.65
N VAL A 386 4.25 -7.05 0.88
CA VAL A 386 5.11 -7.07 -0.31
C VAL A 386 6.55 -7.44 0.08
N LYS A 387 7.06 -6.87 1.18
CA LYS A 387 8.37 -7.24 1.73
C LYS A 387 8.39 -8.70 2.16
N TYR A 388 7.35 -9.20 2.84
CA TYR A 388 7.22 -10.57 3.28
C TYR A 388 7.23 -11.57 2.11
N VAL A 389 6.54 -11.24 1.01
CA VAL A 389 6.49 -12.07 -0.21
C VAL A 389 7.85 -12.11 -0.90
N PHE A 390 8.55 -10.98 -0.98
CA PHE A 390 9.80 -10.86 -1.73
C PHE A 390 11.07 -11.13 -0.93
N GLU A 391 11.02 -11.19 0.41
CA GLU A 391 12.19 -11.27 1.29
C GLU A 391 13.19 -12.37 0.87
N GLN A 392 12.72 -13.60 0.68
CA GLN A 392 13.56 -14.75 0.35
C GLN A 392 14.18 -14.63 -1.05
N SER A 393 13.36 -14.30 -2.04
CA SER A 393 13.80 -14.09 -3.43
C SER A 393 14.76 -12.90 -3.54
N HIS A 394 14.52 -11.83 -2.78
CA HIS A 394 15.39 -10.65 -2.71
C HIS A 394 16.78 -11.03 -2.21
N VAL A 395 16.88 -11.75 -1.09
CA VAL A 395 18.17 -12.17 -0.54
C VAL A 395 18.94 -13.03 -1.54
N VAL A 396 18.30 -14.05 -2.13
CA VAL A 396 18.94 -14.99 -3.05
C VAL A 396 19.39 -14.32 -4.37
N LEU A 397 18.52 -13.53 -5.00
CA LEU A 397 18.86 -12.86 -6.25
C LEU A 397 19.87 -11.72 -6.07
N ARG A 398 19.88 -11.07 -4.89
CA ARG A 398 20.89 -10.06 -4.57
C ARG A 398 22.27 -10.68 -4.36
N MET A 399 22.36 -11.87 -3.76
CA MET A 399 23.63 -12.61 -3.68
C MET A 399 24.18 -12.95 -5.07
N LEU A 400 23.31 -13.19 -6.05
CA LEU A 400 23.67 -13.48 -7.44
C LEU A 400 23.92 -12.22 -8.31
N GLY A 401 23.68 -11.02 -7.78
CA GLY A 401 23.78 -9.76 -8.53
C GLY A 401 22.65 -9.49 -9.53
N ILE A 402 21.55 -10.25 -9.47
CA ILE A 402 20.44 -10.22 -10.46
C ILE A 402 19.24 -9.39 -9.98
N TRP A 403 19.16 -9.05 -8.69
CA TRP A 403 17.95 -8.41 -8.15
C TRP A 403 17.60 -7.09 -8.89
N PRO A 404 16.41 -7.03 -9.54
CA PRO A 404 16.02 -5.84 -10.28
C PRO A 404 15.44 -4.80 -9.32
N LEU A 405 15.94 -3.56 -9.40
CA LEU A 405 15.37 -2.45 -8.65
C LEU A 405 14.01 -2.06 -9.25
N ILE A 406 12.94 -2.29 -8.49
CA ILE A 406 11.55 -2.12 -8.95
C ILE A 406 11.23 -0.64 -9.14
N ASP A 407 11.47 0.18 -8.12
CA ASP A 407 10.95 1.56 -8.02
C ASP A 407 11.88 2.66 -8.56
N ARG A 408 13.17 2.34 -8.75
CA ARG A 408 14.19 3.34 -9.09
C ARG A 408 15.21 2.78 -10.09
N GLN A 409 15.80 3.68 -10.88
CA GLN A 409 16.96 3.36 -11.71
C GLN A 409 18.20 3.12 -10.83
N PRO A 410 18.95 2.03 -11.04
CA PRO A 410 20.11 1.72 -10.20
C PRO A 410 21.14 2.85 -10.23
N ASN A 411 21.71 3.15 -9.06
CA ASN A 411 22.84 4.05 -8.97
C ASN A 411 24.04 3.47 -9.74
N ILE A 412 24.95 4.32 -10.21
CA ILE A 412 26.16 3.87 -10.92
C ILE A 412 26.94 2.84 -10.08
N ILE A 413 27.04 3.08 -8.76
CA ILE A 413 27.70 2.19 -7.80
C ILE A 413 27.00 0.82 -7.73
N GLU A 414 25.66 0.80 -7.65
CA GLU A 414 24.88 -0.45 -7.60
C GLU A 414 25.01 -1.25 -8.89
N LYS A 415 25.02 -0.58 -10.06
CA LYS A 415 25.30 -1.25 -11.34
C LYS A 415 26.69 -1.88 -11.35
N ILE A 416 27.70 -1.17 -10.88
CA ILE A 416 29.07 -1.69 -10.81
C ILE A 416 29.14 -2.89 -9.88
N ILE A 417 28.49 -2.84 -8.71
CA ILE A 417 28.43 -3.97 -7.77
C ILE A 417 27.75 -5.18 -8.40
N ASN A 418 26.60 -5.00 -9.05
CA ASN A 418 25.89 -6.10 -9.70
C ASN A 418 26.70 -6.72 -10.85
N ILE A 419 27.32 -5.89 -11.71
CA ILE A 419 28.19 -6.37 -12.79
C ILE A 419 29.40 -7.12 -12.22
N PHE A 420 30.02 -6.60 -11.15
CA PHE A 420 31.13 -7.26 -10.48
C PHE A 420 30.71 -8.63 -9.91
N LEU A 421 29.57 -8.71 -9.23
CA LEU A 421 29.03 -9.97 -8.72
C LEU A 421 28.76 -10.98 -9.83
N VAL A 422 28.19 -10.54 -10.96
CA VAL A 422 27.94 -11.40 -12.13
C VAL A 422 29.24 -11.96 -12.69
N ILE A 423 30.27 -11.11 -12.83
CA ILE A 423 31.60 -11.54 -13.28
C ILE A 423 32.20 -12.57 -12.31
N VAL A 424 32.13 -12.31 -11.01
CA VAL A 424 32.62 -13.23 -9.98
C VAL A 424 31.88 -14.58 -10.06
N CYS A 425 30.55 -14.59 -10.14
CA CYS A 425 29.77 -15.83 -10.28
C CYS A 425 30.18 -16.63 -11.52
N TYR A 426 30.31 -15.99 -12.70
CA TYR A 426 30.75 -16.69 -13.91
C TYR A 426 32.17 -17.22 -13.79
N LEU A 427 33.09 -16.45 -13.20
CA LEU A 427 34.47 -16.90 -12.96
C LEU A 427 34.49 -18.12 -12.05
N LEU A 428 33.75 -18.11 -10.93
CA LEU A 428 33.66 -19.25 -10.02
C LEU A 428 33.15 -20.52 -10.74
N LEU A 429 32.07 -20.39 -11.54
CA LEU A 429 31.49 -21.51 -12.29
C LEU A 429 32.44 -22.07 -13.36
N HIS A 430 33.13 -21.21 -14.11
CA HIS A 430 34.08 -21.65 -15.13
C HIS A 430 35.36 -22.24 -14.53
N CYS A 431 35.83 -21.70 -13.41
CA CYS A 431 36.97 -22.23 -12.68
C CYS A 431 36.75 -23.66 -12.22
N ASP A 432 35.51 -24.10 -11.96
CA ASP A 432 35.20 -25.50 -11.63
C ASP A 432 34.99 -26.35 -12.90
N MET A 433 34.23 -25.85 -13.87
CA MET A 433 33.89 -26.58 -15.09
C MET A 433 35.12 -26.90 -15.97
N VAL A 434 35.99 -25.92 -16.22
CA VAL A 434 37.10 -26.07 -17.18
C VAL A 434 38.13 -27.12 -16.73
N PRO A 435 38.63 -27.09 -15.47
CA PRO A 435 39.52 -28.15 -14.98
C PRO A 435 38.83 -29.52 -14.95
N GLY A 436 37.55 -29.59 -14.61
CA GLY A 436 36.78 -30.85 -14.64
C GLY A 436 36.74 -31.50 -16.03
N ILE A 437 36.44 -30.71 -17.08
CA ILE A 437 36.42 -31.19 -18.46
C ILE A 437 37.82 -31.60 -18.94
N LEU A 438 38.85 -30.81 -18.62
CA LEU A 438 40.22 -31.12 -19.02
C LEU A 438 40.74 -32.38 -18.35
N TYR A 439 40.47 -32.57 -17.06
CA TYR A 439 40.81 -33.79 -16.34
C TYR A 439 40.12 -35.01 -16.97
N TYR A 440 38.82 -34.92 -17.26
CA TYR A 440 38.07 -35.98 -17.94
C TYR A 440 38.66 -36.36 -19.31
N ALA A 441 39.19 -35.37 -20.06
CA ALA A 441 39.73 -35.57 -21.41
C ALA A 441 41.18 -36.06 -21.43
N VAL A 442 42.02 -35.64 -20.48
CA VAL A 442 43.47 -35.85 -20.50
C VAL A 442 43.89 -37.09 -19.69
N VAL A 443 43.20 -37.37 -18.58
CA VAL A 443 43.60 -38.45 -17.66
C VAL A 443 42.95 -39.76 -18.10
N ASP A 444 43.77 -40.77 -18.33
CA ASP A 444 43.29 -42.10 -18.74
C ASP A 444 42.98 -42.99 -17.53
N ASP A 445 41.99 -42.57 -16.76
CA ASP A 445 41.46 -43.32 -15.61
C ASP A 445 40.53 -44.47 -16.05
N GLU A 446 40.34 -45.45 -15.16
CA GLU A 446 39.34 -46.51 -15.34
C GLU A 446 37.96 -45.91 -15.68
N PRO A 447 37.17 -46.54 -16.56
CA PRO A 447 35.87 -46.01 -16.99
C PRO A 447 34.91 -45.75 -15.82
N SER A 448 35.02 -46.53 -14.74
CA SER A 448 34.27 -46.35 -13.48
C SER A 448 34.55 -45.01 -12.80
N GLU A 449 35.82 -44.57 -12.73
CA GLU A 449 36.23 -43.30 -12.12
C GLU A 449 35.89 -42.11 -13.04
N LYS A 450 35.99 -42.27 -14.37
CA LYS A 450 35.51 -41.26 -15.33
C LYS A 450 34.02 -40.98 -15.20
N VAL A 451 33.19 -41.99 -14.92
CA VAL A 451 31.74 -41.82 -14.72
C VAL A 451 31.43 -41.03 -13.44
N LYS A 452 32.21 -41.21 -12.35
CA LYS A 452 32.03 -40.45 -11.10
C LYS A 452 32.25 -38.94 -11.26
N MET A 453 33.01 -38.54 -12.29
CA MET A 453 33.31 -37.14 -12.62
C MET A 453 32.25 -36.47 -13.49
N MET A 454 31.36 -37.23 -14.15
CA MET A 454 30.34 -36.68 -15.02
C MET A 454 29.26 -35.86 -14.29
N PRO A 455 28.70 -36.29 -13.13
CA PRO A 455 27.69 -35.51 -12.41
C PRO A 455 28.09 -34.07 -12.06
N PRO A 456 29.24 -33.78 -11.42
CA PRO A 456 29.61 -32.41 -11.09
C PRO A 456 29.80 -31.53 -12.34
N ILE A 457 30.45 -32.05 -13.40
CA ILE A 457 30.64 -31.32 -14.66
C ILE A 457 29.29 -30.96 -15.28
N LEU A 458 28.38 -31.94 -15.36
CA LEU A 458 27.05 -31.74 -15.91
C LEU A 458 26.25 -30.72 -15.09
N TYR A 459 26.34 -30.77 -13.77
CA TYR A 459 25.68 -29.81 -12.89
C TYR A 459 26.23 -28.39 -13.08
N SER A 460 27.54 -28.22 -13.23
CA SER A 460 28.18 -26.93 -13.53
C SER A 460 27.72 -26.36 -14.88
N VAL A 461 27.59 -27.20 -15.91
CA VAL A 461 27.03 -26.79 -17.22
C VAL A 461 25.57 -26.34 -17.08
N MET A 462 24.74 -27.09 -16.36
CA MET A 462 23.36 -26.72 -16.08
C MET A 462 23.26 -25.39 -15.32
N ALA A 463 24.11 -25.19 -14.31
CA ALA A 463 24.14 -23.96 -13.52
C ALA A 463 24.48 -22.73 -14.40
N ILE A 464 25.45 -22.85 -15.31
CA ILE A 464 25.80 -21.78 -16.25
C ILE A 464 24.64 -21.48 -17.21
N ALA A 465 23.99 -22.51 -17.76
CA ALA A 465 22.84 -22.32 -18.66
C ALA A 465 21.65 -21.65 -17.96
N LYS A 466 21.34 -22.08 -16.73
CA LYS A 466 20.31 -21.49 -15.87
C LYS A 466 20.62 -20.05 -15.48
N TYR A 467 21.85 -19.77 -15.06
CA TYR A 467 22.29 -18.42 -14.70
C TYR A 467 22.20 -17.46 -15.87
N SER A 468 22.62 -17.91 -17.05
CA SER A 468 22.49 -17.13 -18.29
C SER A 468 21.02 -16.87 -18.64
N THR A 469 20.13 -17.84 -18.41
CA THR A 469 18.69 -17.66 -18.61
C THR A 469 18.11 -16.59 -17.69
N LEU A 470 18.50 -16.58 -16.40
CA LEU A 470 18.07 -15.55 -15.44
C LEU A 470 18.51 -14.14 -15.85
N LEU A 471 19.74 -14.01 -16.36
CA LEU A 471 20.28 -12.71 -16.82
C LEU A 471 19.57 -12.21 -18.08
N VAL A 472 19.31 -13.09 -19.04
CA VAL A 472 18.60 -12.71 -20.28
C VAL A 472 17.18 -12.24 -20.00
N HIS A 473 16.49 -12.85 -19.03
CA HIS A 473 15.10 -12.54 -18.69
C HIS A 473 14.97 -11.55 -17.50
N GLU A 474 16.01 -10.76 -17.19
CA GLU A 474 15.98 -9.78 -16.10
C GLU A 474 14.78 -8.81 -16.22
N TYR A 475 14.50 -8.34 -17.44
CA TYR A 475 13.37 -7.45 -17.72
C TYR A 475 12.01 -8.10 -17.42
N ASP A 476 11.85 -9.37 -17.79
CA ASP A 476 10.62 -10.12 -17.57
C ASP A 476 10.42 -10.40 -16.07
N ILE A 477 11.49 -10.79 -15.36
CA ILE A 477 11.49 -10.94 -13.90
C ILE A 477 11.10 -9.63 -13.21
N ARG A 478 11.68 -8.51 -13.62
CA ARG A 478 11.32 -7.18 -13.10
C ARG A 478 9.86 -6.85 -13.35
N SER A 479 9.36 -7.18 -14.53
CA SER A 479 7.96 -6.94 -14.91
C SER A 479 7.01 -7.80 -14.07
N CYS A 480 7.34 -9.07 -13.81
CA CYS A 480 6.58 -9.92 -12.89
C CYS A 480 6.54 -9.34 -11.46
N LEU A 481 7.70 -8.95 -10.92
CA LEU A 481 7.79 -8.40 -9.56
C LEU A 481 7.00 -7.09 -9.41
N ARG A 482 7.06 -6.23 -10.42
CA ARG A 482 6.25 -5.00 -10.45
C ARG A 482 4.76 -5.32 -10.51
N HIS A 483 4.37 -6.29 -11.34
CA HIS A 483 2.97 -6.68 -11.49
C HIS A 483 2.39 -7.21 -10.17
N ILE A 484 3.13 -8.07 -9.47
CA ILE A 484 2.77 -8.51 -8.12
C ILE A 484 2.64 -7.31 -7.18
N LYS A 485 3.63 -6.41 -7.15
CA LYS A 485 3.60 -5.21 -6.28
C LYS A 485 2.36 -4.33 -6.53
N GLU A 486 2.00 -4.15 -7.79
CA GLU A 486 0.79 -3.40 -8.18
C GLU A 486 -0.48 -4.11 -7.70
N ASP A 487 -0.58 -5.43 -7.87
CA ASP A 487 -1.73 -6.21 -7.42
C ASP A 487 -1.92 -6.09 -5.90
N TRP A 488 -0.85 -6.20 -5.10
CA TRP A 488 -0.89 -5.97 -3.65
C TRP A 488 -1.31 -4.55 -3.27
N GLY A 489 -1.08 -3.55 -4.14
CA GLY A 489 -1.55 -2.18 -3.93
C GLY A 489 -3.01 -1.92 -4.25
N THR A 490 -3.69 -2.87 -4.92
CA THR A 490 -5.12 -2.76 -5.24
C THR A 490 -6.02 -3.48 -4.23
N VAL A 491 -5.44 -4.24 -3.30
CA VAL A 491 -6.19 -5.04 -2.32
C VAL A 491 -6.59 -4.17 -1.12
N VAL A 492 -7.87 -3.76 -1.10
CA VAL A 492 -8.49 -3.00 0.01
C VAL A 492 -9.38 -3.89 0.89
N VAL A 493 -9.63 -5.14 0.48
CA VAL A 493 -10.57 -6.08 1.14
C VAL A 493 -9.80 -7.14 1.96
N ASP A 494 -10.13 -7.27 3.24
CA ASP A 494 -9.45 -8.16 4.20
C ASP A 494 -9.44 -9.63 3.76
N ASP A 495 -10.54 -10.15 3.19
CA ASP A 495 -10.65 -11.55 2.75
C ASP A 495 -9.72 -11.90 1.58
N ALA A 496 -9.54 -10.97 0.64
CA ALA A 496 -8.64 -11.16 -0.51
C ALA A 496 -7.17 -11.12 -0.06
N ARG A 497 -6.86 -10.28 0.93
CA ARG A 497 -5.54 -10.19 1.54
C ARG A 497 -5.16 -11.46 2.28
N GLU A 498 -6.05 -12.01 3.13
CA GLU A 498 -5.79 -13.24 3.87
C GLU A 498 -5.51 -14.42 2.92
N MET A 499 -6.28 -14.52 1.84
CA MET A 499 -6.07 -15.52 0.79
C MET A 499 -4.70 -15.37 0.11
N MET A 500 -4.34 -14.16 -0.31
CA MET A 500 -3.04 -13.89 -0.93
C MET A 500 -1.88 -14.21 0.01
N LEU A 501 -2.00 -13.88 1.30
CA LEU A 501 -1.01 -14.25 2.32
C LEU A 501 -0.91 -15.75 2.54
N SER A 502 -2.04 -16.46 2.56
CA SER A 502 -2.08 -17.93 2.67
C SER A 502 -1.33 -18.60 1.51
N LYS A 503 -1.61 -18.17 0.27
CA LYS A 503 -0.89 -18.68 -0.92
C LYS A 503 0.58 -18.27 -0.92
N ALA A 504 0.91 -17.04 -0.52
CA ALA A 504 2.30 -16.59 -0.38
C ALA A 504 3.08 -17.42 0.65
N SER A 505 2.47 -17.74 1.79
CA SER A 505 3.06 -18.60 2.82
C SER A 505 3.37 -20.00 2.29
N ASN A 506 2.46 -20.58 1.50
CA ASN A 506 2.71 -21.84 0.81
C ASN A 506 3.89 -21.73 -0.19
N GLY A 507 3.99 -20.65 -0.96
CA GLY A 507 5.14 -20.38 -1.83
C GLY A 507 6.46 -20.29 -1.06
N ARG A 508 6.47 -19.62 0.10
CA ARG A 508 7.65 -19.54 0.99
C ARG A 508 8.03 -20.88 1.60
N ARG A 509 7.05 -21.74 1.91
CA ARG A 509 7.31 -23.11 2.39
C ARG A 509 8.00 -23.94 1.31
N LEU A 510 7.53 -23.86 0.06
CA LEU A 510 8.18 -24.52 -1.08
C LEU A 510 9.60 -23.99 -1.32
N PHE A 511 9.79 -22.66 -1.23
CA PHE A 511 11.12 -22.04 -1.31
C PHE A 511 12.05 -22.58 -0.24
N THR A 512 11.62 -22.58 1.03
CA THR A 512 12.40 -23.05 2.18
C THR A 512 12.73 -24.53 2.06
N LEU A 513 11.79 -25.35 1.59
CA LEU A 513 11.99 -26.77 1.30
C LEU A 513 13.10 -26.95 0.25
N CYS A 514 12.99 -26.25 -0.89
CA CYS A 514 14.00 -26.29 -1.95
C CYS A 514 15.38 -25.86 -1.43
N CYS A 515 15.45 -24.75 -0.69
CA CYS A 515 16.67 -24.24 -0.10
C CYS A 515 17.34 -25.28 0.80
N THR A 516 16.58 -25.86 1.75
CA THR A 516 17.10 -26.81 2.74
C THR A 516 17.70 -28.04 2.07
N PHE A 517 16.98 -28.66 1.13
CA PHE A 517 17.46 -29.87 0.45
C PHE A 517 18.64 -29.59 -0.50
N MET A 518 18.62 -28.48 -1.24
CA MET A 518 19.71 -28.14 -2.16
C MET A 518 21.01 -27.86 -1.43
N TYR A 519 20.99 -27.07 -0.35
CA TYR A 519 22.19 -26.81 0.44
C TYR A 519 22.64 -28.04 1.23
N CYS A 520 21.73 -28.85 1.76
CA CYS A 520 22.10 -30.08 2.47
C CYS A 520 22.80 -31.08 1.53
N GLY A 521 22.20 -31.38 0.38
CA GLY A 521 22.82 -32.25 -0.63
C GLY A 521 24.14 -31.69 -1.14
N GLY A 522 24.17 -30.39 -1.45
CA GLY A 522 25.34 -29.73 -1.99
C GLY A 522 26.53 -29.60 -1.03
N LEU A 523 26.28 -29.23 0.22
CA LEU A 523 27.32 -29.18 1.25
C LEU A 523 27.82 -30.59 1.59
N SER A 524 26.93 -31.58 1.64
CA SER A 524 27.34 -32.96 1.87
C SER A 524 28.37 -33.42 0.82
N TYR A 525 28.09 -33.16 -0.47
CA TYR A 525 29.01 -33.50 -1.57
C TYR A 525 30.34 -32.76 -1.48
N ASN A 526 30.32 -31.43 -1.30
CA ASN A 526 31.55 -30.63 -1.32
C ASN A 526 32.43 -30.77 -0.07
N THR A 527 31.88 -31.22 1.06
CA THR A 527 32.62 -31.26 2.33
C THR A 527 32.81 -32.67 2.88
N ILE A 528 31.76 -33.50 2.91
CA ILE A 528 31.81 -34.81 3.56
C ILE A 528 32.65 -35.78 2.74
N VAL A 529 32.49 -35.82 1.41
CA VAL A 529 33.27 -36.73 0.54
C VAL A 529 34.79 -36.49 0.64
N PRO A 530 35.32 -35.27 0.47
CA PRO A 530 36.77 -35.03 0.55
C PRO A 530 37.32 -35.20 1.98
N LEU A 531 36.57 -34.82 3.02
CA LEU A 531 37.04 -34.92 4.41
C LEU A 531 36.96 -36.35 4.97
N SER A 532 35.99 -37.17 4.52
CA SER A 532 35.78 -38.52 5.04
C SER A 532 36.68 -39.57 4.40
N ARG A 533 37.18 -39.35 3.18
CA ARG A 533 38.12 -40.28 2.51
C ARG A 533 39.52 -40.30 3.14
N GLY A 534 39.88 -39.32 3.97
CA GLY A 534 41.19 -39.26 4.63
C GLY A 534 42.35 -39.08 3.64
N SER A 535 43.59 -39.15 4.14
CA SER A 535 44.77 -39.16 3.27
C SER A 535 45.01 -40.55 2.70
N ILE A 536 45.00 -40.68 1.37
CA ILE A 536 45.37 -41.92 0.68
C ILE A 536 46.88 -41.93 0.52
N VAL A 537 47.56 -42.98 1.00
CA VAL A 537 49.00 -43.18 0.78
C VAL A 537 49.16 -44.03 -0.48
N ILE A 538 49.68 -43.43 -1.55
CA ILE A 538 50.02 -44.15 -2.79
C ILE A 538 51.34 -44.91 -2.56
N ASP A 539 51.61 -45.96 -3.35
CA ASP A 539 52.79 -46.84 -3.27
C ASP A 539 54.15 -46.11 -3.21
N GLU A 540 54.21 -44.83 -3.60
CA GLU A 540 55.38 -43.94 -3.49
C GLU A 540 55.50 -43.22 -2.13
N ASN A 541 54.69 -43.58 -1.14
CA ASN A 541 54.64 -42.99 0.21
C ASN A 541 54.24 -41.49 0.24
N ILE A 542 53.44 -41.06 -0.75
CA ILE A 542 52.88 -39.70 -0.84
C ILE A 542 51.44 -39.70 -0.30
N THR A 543 51.14 -38.79 0.63
CA THR A 543 49.80 -38.61 1.22
C THR A 543 48.97 -37.66 0.37
N ILE A 544 47.93 -38.18 -0.30
CA ILE A 544 47.01 -37.38 -1.11
C ILE A 544 45.68 -37.17 -0.36
N ARG A 545 45.26 -35.91 -0.27
CA ARG A 545 43.94 -35.51 0.22
C ARG A 545 43.00 -35.31 -0.99
N PRO A 546 41.95 -36.12 -1.15
CA PRO A 546 41.10 -36.05 -2.33
C PRO A 546 40.20 -34.81 -2.32
N PHE A 547 40.04 -34.18 -3.48
CA PHE A 547 39.02 -33.15 -3.72
C PHE A 547 37.71 -33.79 -4.17
N SER A 548 36.59 -33.09 -4.02
CA SER A 548 35.28 -33.50 -4.56
C SER A 548 35.31 -33.62 -6.09
N SER A 549 36.13 -32.80 -6.74
CA SER A 549 36.45 -32.87 -8.17
C SER A 549 37.97 -32.72 -8.37
N PRO A 550 38.72 -33.77 -8.79
CA PRO A 550 40.17 -33.74 -9.02
C PRO A 550 40.65 -32.90 -10.23
N GLY A 551 39.84 -31.98 -10.78
CA GLY A 551 40.15 -31.26 -12.02
C GLY A 551 41.50 -30.50 -12.07
N TYR A 552 42.01 -30.06 -10.92
CA TYR A 552 43.12 -29.11 -10.83
C TYR A 552 44.53 -29.72 -10.99
N TYR A 553 44.68 -31.05 -10.88
CA TYR A 553 45.97 -31.73 -11.03
C TYR A 553 46.64 -31.52 -12.39
N VAL A 554 45.86 -31.14 -13.42
CA VAL A 554 46.37 -30.86 -14.77
C VAL A 554 47.20 -29.56 -14.82
N PHE A 555 46.93 -28.60 -13.93
CA PHE A 555 47.56 -27.27 -13.99
C PHE A 555 48.71 -27.10 -13.00
N PHE A 556 48.56 -27.63 -11.79
CA PHE A 556 49.56 -27.59 -10.72
C PHE A 556 49.24 -28.68 -9.71
N ASP A 557 50.17 -28.98 -8.79
CA ASP A 557 49.91 -29.91 -7.69
C ASP A 557 49.18 -29.18 -6.53
N PRO A 558 47.87 -29.43 -6.33
CA PRO A 558 47.07 -28.74 -5.31
C PRO A 558 47.28 -29.32 -3.91
N GLN A 559 48.10 -30.37 -3.70
CA GLN A 559 48.32 -30.97 -2.39
C GLN A 559 49.17 -30.10 -1.44
N ASN A 560 49.97 -29.18 -1.99
CA ASN A 560 50.85 -28.32 -1.22
C ASN A 560 50.05 -27.21 -0.49
N SER A 561 50.26 -27.05 0.82
CA SER A 561 49.68 -25.92 1.57
C SER A 561 50.42 -24.62 1.23
N PRO A 562 49.74 -23.50 0.92
CA PRO A 562 48.31 -23.20 1.12
C PRO A 562 47.39 -23.45 -0.11
N ALA A 563 47.89 -24.06 -1.18
CA ALA A 563 47.13 -24.23 -2.43
C ALA A 563 45.92 -25.17 -2.23
N TYR A 564 46.06 -26.20 -1.40
CA TYR A 564 44.96 -27.12 -1.07
C TYR A 564 43.77 -26.37 -0.46
N GLU A 565 44.01 -25.55 0.56
CA GLU A 565 42.99 -24.80 1.27
C GLU A 565 42.29 -23.78 0.36
N ILE A 566 43.03 -23.16 -0.57
CA ILE A 566 42.49 -22.22 -1.55
C ILE A 566 41.56 -22.93 -2.54
N VAL A 567 41.98 -24.05 -3.12
CA VAL A 567 41.17 -24.82 -4.09
C VAL A 567 39.93 -25.41 -3.42
N PHE A 568 40.06 -25.90 -2.19
CA PHE A 568 38.94 -26.41 -1.40
C PHE A 568 37.89 -25.32 -1.12
N LEU A 569 38.33 -24.15 -0.64
CA LEU A 569 37.43 -23.02 -0.40
C LEU A 569 36.75 -22.57 -1.70
N GLN A 570 37.51 -22.52 -2.79
CA GLN A 570 37.00 -22.19 -4.12
C GLN A 570 35.91 -23.16 -4.59
N GLN A 571 36.08 -24.48 -4.41
CA GLN A 571 35.06 -25.48 -4.76
C GLN A 571 33.80 -25.35 -3.91
N VAL A 572 33.93 -25.09 -2.61
CA VAL A 572 32.79 -24.85 -1.72
C VAL A 572 32.02 -23.58 -2.14
N LEU A 573 32.71 -22.50 -2.50
CA LEU A 573 32.09 -21.27 -2.99
C LEU A 573 31.41 -21.47 -4.35
N CYS A 574 32.01 -22.23 -5.26
CA CYS A 574 31.39 -22.59 -6.53
C CYS A 574 30.10 -23.40 -6.30
N GLY A 575 30.16 -24.42 -5.45
CA GLY A 575 29.00 -25.20 -5.02
C GLY A 575 27.88 -24.31 -4.50
N PHE A 576 28.20 -23.42 -3.56
CA PHE A 576 27.25 -22.44 -3.02
C PHE A 576 26.55 -21.63 -4.12
N VAL A 577 27.29 -21.12 -5.11
CA VAL A 577 26.72 -20.38 -6.24
C VAL A 577 25.78 -21.27 -7.07
N MET A 578 26.17 -22.49 -7.41
CA MET A 578 25.33 -23.42 -8.19
C MET A 578 24.00 -23.74 -7.51
N TYR A 579 24.03 -24.00 -6.19
CA TYR A 579 22.82 -24.28 -5.41
C TYR A 579 21.94 -23.03 -5.29
N THR A 580 22.56 -21.86 -5.09
CA THR A 580 21.87 -20.55 -5.03
C THR A 580 21.10 -20.27 -6.33
N ILE A 581 21.69 -20.55 -7.50
CA ILE A 581 21.05 -20.38 -8.81
C ILE A 581 19.80 -21.26 -8.93
N THR A 582 19.92 -22.53 -8.55
CA THR A 582 18.81 -23.48 -8.63
C THR A 582 17.67 -23.08 -7.68
N VAL A 583 18.01 -22.67 -6.44
CA VAL A 583 17.03 -22.16 -5.46
C VAL A 583 16.38 -20.87 -5.94
N ALA A 584 17.12 -19.97 -6.60
CA ALA A 584 16.58 -18.72 -7.15
C ALA A 584 15.45 -18.98 -8.16
N ILE A 585 15.67 -19.91 -9.09
CA ILE A 585 14.69 -20.25 -10.13
C ILE A 585 13.44 -20.88 -9.52
N CYS A 586 13.61 -21.89 -8.67
CA CYS A 586 12.49 -22.58 -8.03
C CYS A 586 11.71 -21.64 -7.11
N GLY A 587 12.42 -20.75 -6.42
CA GLY A 587 11.86 -19.72 -5.57
C GLY A 587 11.03 -18.69 -6.33
N LEU A 588 11.56 -18.18 -7.45
CA LEU A 588 10.81 -17.31 -8.36
C LEU A 588 9.57 -18.00 -8.92
N ALA A 589 9.70 -19.25 -9.37
CA ALA A 589 8.57 -20.05 -9.85
C ALA A 589 7.47 -20.18 -8.77
N ALA A 590 7.86 -20.50 -7.54
CA ALA A 590 6.92 -20.64 -6.43
C ALA A 590 6.21 -19.31 -6.12
N VAL A 591 6.93 -18.20 -6.00
CA VAL A 591 6.33 -16.88 -5.70
C VAL A 591 5.36 -16.46 -6.81
N PHE A 592 5.78 -16.57 -8.07
CA PHE A 592 4.98 -16.13 -9.20
C PHE A 592 3.72 -16.98 -9.38
N VAL A 593 3.85 -18.30 -9.32
CA VAL A 593 2.70 -19.18 -9.51
C VAL A 593 1.72 -19.10 -8.34
N MET A 594 2.21 -19.05 -7.09
CA MET A 594 1.30 -18.92 -5.95
C MET A 594 0.54 -17.58 -5.97
N HIS A 595 1.17 -16.50 -6.45
CA HIS A 595 0.47 -15.23 -6.70
C HIS A 595 -0.60 -15.38 -7.78
N ALA A 596 -0.28 -15.99 -8.92
CA ALA A 596 -1.26 -16.21 -9.98
C ALA A 596 -2.46 -17.07 -9.51
N CYS A 597 -2.19 -18.11 -8.72
CA CYS A 597 -3.24 -18.94 -8.14
C CYS A 597 -4.11 -18.16 -7.13
N ALA A 598 -3.52 -17.25 -6.35
CA ALA A 598 -4.28 -16.37 -5.46
C ALA A 598 -5.21 -15.44 -6.27
N GLN A 599 -4.70 -14.83 -7.35
CA GLN A 599 -5.52 -13.97 -8.21
C GLN A 599 -6.65 -14.74 -8.90
N MET A 600 -6.40 -15.99 -9.33
CA MET A 600 -7.44 -16.87 -9.86
C MET A 600 -8.54 -17.17 -8.83
N GLU A 601 -8.18 -17.40 -7.56
CA GLU A 601 -9.17 -17.64 -6.51
C GLU A 601 -9.98 -16.38 -6.17
N ILE A 602 -9.36 -15.19 -6.19
CA ILE A 602 -10.07 -13.91 -6.11
C ILE A 602 -11.03 -13.74 -7.29
N LEU A 603 -10.59 -14.07 -8.51
CA LEU A 603 -11.40 -13.99 -9.72
C LEU A 603 -12.66 -14.89 -9.62
N MET A 604 -12.51 -16.12 -9.12
CA MET A 604 -13.65 -17.04 -8.93
C MET A 604 -14.69 -16.46 -7.97
N ARG A 605 -14.26 -15.91 -6.83
CA ARG A 605 -15.19 -15.24 -5.89
C ARG A 605 -15.86 -14.02 -6.49
N GLN A 606 -15.15 -13.24 -7.32
CA GLN A 606 -15.75 -12.11 -8.03
C GLN A 606 -16.82 -12.56 -9.03
N MET A 607 -16.60 -13.68 -9.71
CA MET A 607 -17.60 -14.27 -10.62
C MET A 607 -18.85 -14.75 -9.87
N GLU A 608 -18.69 -15.40 -8.72
CA GLU A 608 -19.82 -15.83 -7.87
C GLU A 608 -20.64 -14.63 -7.37
N ASN A 609 -19.96 -13.62 -6.81
CA ASN A 609 -20.60 -12.39 -6.32
C ASN A 609 -21.35 -11.62 -7.42
N LEU A 610 -20.88 -11.68 -8.68
CA LEU A 610 -21.56 -11.05 -9.82
C LEU A 610 -22.98 -11.60 -10.01
N VAL A 611 -23.17 -12.90 -9.80
CA VAL A 611 -24.48 -13.56 -9.94
C VAL A 611 -25.39 -13.17 -8.78
N ASP A 612 -24.89 -13.24 -7.55
CA ASP A 612 -25.68 -12.89 -6.37
C ASP A 612 -26.19 -11.44 -6.43
N GLU A 613 -25.33 -10.49 -6.79
CA GLU A 613 -25.70 -9.08 -6.90
C GLU A 613 -26.62 -8.76 -8.08
N SER A 614 -26.59 -9.58 -9.14
CA SER A 614 -27.52 -9.48 -10.25
C SER A 614 -28.95 -9.79 -9.83
N GLU A 615 -29.12 -10.75 -8.91
CA GLU A 615 -30.41 -11.18 -8.37
C GLU A 615 -31.06 -10.06 -7.53
N PHE A 616 -30.26 -9.21 -6.88
CA PHE A 616 -30.74 -8.04 -6.11
C PHE A 616 -31.00 -6.77 -6.95
N GLY A 617 -30.91 -6.85 -8.28
CA GLY A 617 -31.32 -5.76 -9.18
C GLY A 617 -30.41 -4.53 -9.19
N GLN A 618 -29.12 -4.68 -8.86
CA GLN A 618 -28.16 -3.56 -8.86
C GLN A 618 -27.84 -3.05 -10.28
N ARG A 619 -27.72 -1.71 -10.44
CA ARG A 619 -27.63 -1.02 -11.74
C ARG A 619 -26.27 -1.06 -12.47
N ASN A 620 -25.29 -1.85 -12.06
CA ASN A 620 -23.91 -1.80 -12.61
C ASN A 620 -23.26 -3.16 -12.97
N ILE A 621 -24.05 -4.20 -13.26
CA ILE A 621 -23.55 -5.57 -13.54
C ILE A 621 -22.58 -5.60 -14.74
N GLY A 622 -22.86 -4.85 -15.81
CA GLY A 622 -21.97 -4.80 -16.98
C GLY A 622 -20.59 -4.20 -16.71
N ALA A 623 -20.51 -3.19 -15.82
CA ALA A 623 -19.23 -2.62 -15.40
C ALA A 623 -18.43 -3.59 -14.53
N LYS A 624 -19.11 -4.36 -13.67
CA LYS A 624 -18.48 -5.42 -12.87
C LYS A 624 -17.96 -6.57 -13.73
N LEU A 625 -18.72 -6.98 -14.76
CA LEU A 625 -18.24 -7.97 -15.72
C LEU A 625 -17.00 -7.48 -16.47
N ALA A 626 -16.95 -6.20 -16.86
CA ALA A 626 -15.76 -5.62 -17.50
C ALA A 626 -14.52 -5.70 -16.60
N ILE A 627 -14.67 -5.44 -15.29
CA ILE A 627 -13.59 -5.59 -14.29
C ILE A 627 -13.12 -7.05 -14.20
N ILE A 628 -14.05 -8.01 -14.19
CA ILE A 628 -13.72 -9.46 -14.14
C ILE A 628 -12.96 -9.87 -15.40
N VAL A 629 -13.40 -9.42 -16.58
CA VAL A 629 -12.72 -9.71 -17.86
C VAL A 629 -11.32 -9.09 -17.88
N GLU A 630 -11.18 -7.84 -17.44
CA GLU A 630 -9.88 -7.17 -17.33
C GLU A 630 -8.95 -7.92 -16.35
N HIS A 631 -9.49 -8.38 -15.21
CA HIS A 631 -8.75 -9.17 -14.23
C HIS A 631 -8.30 -10.53 -14.81
N GLN A 632 -9.17 -11.24 -15.53
CA GLN A 632 -8.81 -12.49 -16.20
C GLN A 632 -7.71 -12.30 -17.25
N ILE A 633 -7.82 -11.27 -18.08
CA ILE A 633 -6.80 -10.93 -19.09
C ILE A 633 -5.46 -10.59 -18.41
N ARG A 634 -5.50 -9.83 -17.31
CA ARG A 634 -4.33 -9.46 -16.50
C ARG A 634 -3.63 -10.72 -15.95
N ILE A 635 -4.36 -11.69 -15.42
CA ILE A 635 -3.81 -12.98 -14.94
C ILE A 635 -3.17 -13.77 -16.10
N GLN A 636 -3.83 -13.85 -17.25
CA GLN A 636 -3.31 -14.58 -18.41
C GLN A 636 -2.01 -13.96 -18.93
N ASN A 637 -1.96 -12.62 -19.04
CA ASN A 637 -0.76 -11.90 -19.44
C ASN A 637 0.39 -12.13 -18.44
N PHE A 638 0.10 -12.17 -17.14
CA PHE A 638 1.08 -12.48 -16.12
C PHE A 638 1.61 -13.91 -16.24
N LEU A 639 0.74 -14.90 -16.40
CA LEU A 639 1.16 -16.29 -16.59
C LEU A 639 2.01 -16.49 -17.85
N GLN A 640 1.74 -15.76 -18.92
CA GLN A 640 2.58 -15.78 -20.12
C GLN A 640 3.99 -15.20 -19.85
N LEU A 641 4.07 -14.16 -19.02
CA LEU A 641 5.35 -13.60 -18.58
C LEU A 641 6.12 -14.59 -17.69
N VAL A 642 5.44 -15.25 -16.75
CA VAL A 642 5.99 -16.30 -15.90
C VAL A 642 6.51 -17.48 -16.72
N GLU A 643 5.74 -17.92 -17.74
CA GLU A 643 6.17 -18.97 -18.65
C GLU A 643 7.44 -18.57 -19.40
N ASN A 644 7.53 -17.33 -19.90
CA ASN A 644 8.74 -16.86 -20.59
C ASN A 644 9.98 -16.89 -19.68
N VAL A 645 9.85 -16.47 -18.42
CA VAL A 645 10.95 -16.53 -17.42
C VAL A 645 11.41 -17.96 -17.15
N LEU A 646 10.46 -18.91 -17.04
CA LEU A 646 10.76 -20.29 -16.64
C LEU A 646 11.12 -21.22 -17.80
N ARG A 647 10.71 -20.90 -19.04
CA ARG A 647 10.73 -21.80 -20.21
C ARG A 647 12.04 -22.55 -20.40
N TYR A 648 13.15 -21.85 -20.55
CA TYR A 648 14.46 -22.47 -20.84
C TYR A 648 15.07 -23.07 -19.57
N SER A 649 14.87 -22.42 -18.43
CA SER A 649 15.40 -22.87 -17.14
C SER A 649 14.81 -24.22 -16.72
N SER A 650 13.49 -24.38 -16.84
CA SER A 650 12.79 -25.64 -16.57
C SER A 650 13.15 -26.75 -17.57
N LEU A 651 13.46 -26.40 -18.83
CA LEU A 651 13.93 -27.38 -19.82
C LEU A 651 15.31 -27.94 -19.44
N VAL A 652 16.25 -27.05 -19.10
CA VAL A 652 17.58 -27.44 -18.61
C VAL A 652 17.44 -28.31 -17.37
N GLU A 653 16.52 -27.97 -16.45
CA GLU A 653 16.30 -28.76 -15.25
C GLU A 653 15.77 -30.16 -15.54
N ILE A 654 14.71 -30.30 -16.35
CA ILE A 654 14.11 -31.62 -16.62
C ILE A 654 15.10 -32.55 -17.32
N VAL A 655 15.75 -32.06 -18.38
CA VAL A 655 16.70 -32.88 -19.15
C VAL A 655 17.91 -33.21 -18.28
N GLY A 656 18.48 -32.19 -17.61
CA GLY A 656 19.68 -32.33 -16.81
C GLY A 656 19.50 -33.18 -15.56
N CYS A 657 18.39 -33.04 -14.84
CA CYS A 657 18.09 -33.88 -13.67
C CYS A 657 17.86 -35.35 -14.05
N THR A 658 17.26 -35.63 -15.21
CA THR A 658 17.11 -37.02 -15.69
C THR A 658 18.48 -37.70 -15.84
N THR A 659 19.44 -37.00 -16.44
CA THR A 659 20.81 -37.47 -16.59
C THR A 659 21.60 -37.48 -15.28
N LEU A 660 21.40 -36.51 -14.39
CA LEU A 660 22.07 -36.50 -13.09
C LEU A 660 21.57 -37.63 -12.18
N MET A 661 20.28 -37.93 -12.21
CA MET A 661 19.69 -39.02 -11.43
C MET A 661 20.25 -40.37 -11.85
N CYS A 662 20.42 -40.63 -13.16
CA CYS A 662 20.97 -41.90 -13.61
C CYS A 662 22.47 -42.04 -13.27
N LEU A 663 23.28 -41.00 -13.48
CA LEU A 663 24.71 -41.02 -13.16
C LEU A 663 24.94 -41.11 -11.64
N THR A 664 24.20 -40.35 -10.84
CA THR A 664 24.30 -40.41 -9.37
C THR A 664 23.82 -41.75 -8.84
N GLY A 665 22.76 -42.33 -9.42
CA GLY A 665 22.29 -43.68 -9.10
C GLY A 665 23.36 -44.75 -9.33
N TYR A 666 24.15 -44.62 -10.40
CA TYR A 666 25.28 -45.51 -10.66
C TYR A 666 26.40 -45.36 -9.63
N CYS A 667 26.74 -44.12 -9.27
CA CYS A 667 27.73 -43.85 -8.21
C CYS A 667 27.30 -44.44 -6.86
N ILE A 668 26.00 -44.44 -6.53
CA ILE A 668 25.47 -45.05 -5.30
C ILE A 668 25.74 -46.56 -5.28
N ILE A 669 25.51 -47.25 -6.40
CA ILE A 669 25.75 -48.71 -6.51
C ILE A 669 27.24 -49.00 -6.34
N GLY A 670 28.11 -48.27 -7.05
CA GLY A 670 29.55 -48.48 -6.98
C GLY A 670 30.16 -48.22 -5.58
N GLU A 671 29.71 -47.18 -4.88
CA GLU A 671 30.22 -46.89 -3.52
C GLU A 671 29.65 -47.85 -2.45
N TRP A 672 28.46 -48.40 -2.68
CA TRP A 672 27.88 -49.47 -1.86
C TRP A 672 28.75 -50.74 -1.93
N ASP A 673 29.14 -51.15 -3.13
CA ASP A 673 29.99 -52.33 -3.34
C ASP A 673 31.39 -52.15 -2.71
N ASN A 674 31.92 -50.93 -2.77
CA ASN A 674 33.20 -50.55 -2.14
C ASN A 674 33.12 -50.35 -0.61
N ARG A 675 31.95 -50.50 0.01
CA ARG A 675 31.69 -50.30 1.47
C ARG A 675 32.06 -48.90 1.99
N ASN A 676 32.04 -47.88 1.13
CA ASN A 676 32.35 -46.49 1.50
C ASN A 676 31.10 -45.78 2.05
N LEU A 677 30.77 -46.02 3.31
CA LEU A 677 29.55 -45.51 3.95
C LEU A 677 29.37 -43.97 3.85
N PRO A 678 30.40 -43.12 4.08
CA PRO A 678 30.23 -41.67 4.00
C PRO A 678 29.94 -41.15 2.58
N ALA A 679 30.60 -41.72 1.57
CA ALA A 679 30.38 -41.37 0.17
C ALA A 679 28.99 -41.84 -0.31
N PHE A 680 28.60 -43.06 0.05
CA PHE A 680 27.26 -43.59 -0.20
C PHE A 680 26.16 -42.66 0.36
N CYS A 681 26.26 -42.29 1.65
CA CYS A 681 25.30 -41.38 2.28
C CYS A 681 25.21 -40.04 1.54
N THR A 682 26.36 -39.53 1.06
CA THR A 682 26.44 -38.26 0.35
C THR A 682 25.80 -38.31 -1.04
N TYR A 683 26.00 -39.39 -1.80
CA TYR A 683 25.33 -39.54 -3.09
C TYR A 683 23.82 -39.76 -2.92
N VAL A 684 23.38 -40.44 -1.85
CA VAL A 684 21.95 -40.58 -1.50
C VAL A 684 21.32 -39.24 -1.13
N THR A 685 22.00 -38.40 -0.33
CA THR A 685 21.50 -37.05 -0.01
C THR A 685 21.43 -36.15 -1.24
N ALA A 686 22.42 -36.23 -2.14
CA ALA A 686 22.43 -35.50 -3.41
C ALA A 686 21.32 -35.99 -4.37
N LEU A 687 21.09 -37.30 -4.47
CA LEU A 687 19.99 -37.83 -5.28
C LEU A 687 18.63 -37.36 -4.74
N THR A 688 18.46 -37.38 -3.42
CA THR A 688 17.24 -36.93 -2.75
C THR A 688 16.98 -35.44 -3.01
N SER A 689 18.01 -34.59 -2.99
CA SER A 689 17.85 -33.16 -3.27
C SER A 689 17.43 -32.89 -4.71
N VAL A 690 18.01 -33.59 -5.68
CA VAL A 690 17.63 -33.49 -7.11
C VAL A 690 16.18 -33.93 -7.33
N ILE A 691 15.75 -35.03 -6.72
CA ILE A 691 14.36 -35.53 -6.81
C ILE A 691 13.37 -34.52 -6.23
N ILE A 692 13.68 -33.94 -5.07
CA ILE A 692 12.81 -32.96 -4.42
C ILE A 692 12.74 -31.67 -5.25
N ASN A 693 13.85 -31.23 -5.82
CA ASN A 693 13.88 -30.04 -6.66
C ASN A 693 12.97 -30.17 -7.89
N ILE A 694 13.08 -31.28 -8.64
CA ILE A 694 12.22 -31.51 -9.80
C ILE A 694 10.76 -31.73 -9.40
N PHE A 695 10.52 -32.39 -8.27
CA PHE A 695 9.18 -32.54 -7.70
C PHE A 695 8.53 -31.18 -7.41
N ILE A 696 9.25 -30.24 -6.80
CA ILE A 696 8.72 -28.90 -6.50
C ILE A 696 8.34 -28.16 -7.80
N LEU A 697 9.18 -28.21 -8.83
CA LEU A 697 8.87 -27.56 -10.11
C LEU A 697 7.64 -28.19 -10.80
N CYS A 698 7.55 -29.52 -10.82
CA CYS A 698 6.38 -30.23 -11.35
C CYS A 698 5.12 -29.99 -10.50
N TYR A 699 5.23 -29.91 -9.18
CA TYR A 699 4.14 -29.57 -8.26
C TYR A 699 3.60 -28.18 -8.56
N ILE A 700 4.47 -27.19 -8.73
CA ILE A 700 4.09 -25.82 -9.05
C ILE A 700 3.33 -25.76 -10.40
N GLY A 701 3.82 -26.48 -11.41
CA GLY A 701 3.17 -26.58 -12.73
C GLY A 701 1.82 -27.29 -12.70
N GLU A 702 1.70 -28.38 -11.93
CA GLU A 702 0.42 -29.07 -11.73
C GLU A 702 -0.57 -28.16 -10.99
N TYR A 703 -0.11 -27.48 -9.94
CA TYR A 703 -0.97 -26.66 -9.09
C TYR A 703 -1.61 -25.50 -9.86
N VAL A 704 -0.85 -24.81 -10.72
CA VAL A 704 -1.41 -23.74 -11.56
C VAL A 704 -2.38 -24.27 -12.61
N THR A 705 -2.10 -25.44 -13.18
CA THR A 705 -2.97 -26.05 -14.19
C THR A 705 -4.30 -26.47 -13.56
N ALA A 706 -4.25 -27.11 -12.38
CA ALA A 706 -5.44 -27.48 -11.62
C ALA A 706 -6.26 -26.26 -11.22
N GLN A 707 -5.61 -25.19 -10.73
CA GLN A 707 -6.30 -23.94 -10.37
C GLN A 707 -6.97 -23.29 -11.59
N ALA A 708 -6.32 -23.30 -12.75
CA ALA A 708 -6.89 -22.79 -13.99
C ALA A 708 -8.08 -23.61 -14.48
N GLU A 709 -8.02 -24.94 -14.37
CA GLU A 709 -9.15 -25.83 -14.68
C GLU A 709 -10.34 -25.59 -13.75
N GLU A 710 -10.09 -25.32 -12.46
CA GLU A 710 -11.11 -24.94 -11.48
C GLU A 710 -11.81 -23.62 -11.86
N VAL A 711 -11.07 -22.61 -12.32
CA VAL A 711 -11.65 -21.36 -12.86
C VAL A 711 -12.58 -21.66 -14.05
N GLY A 712 -12.14 -22.53 -14.98
CA GLY A 712 -12.95 -22.98 -16.11
C GLY A 712 -14.24 -23.66 -15.66
N LEU A 713 -14.15 -24.56 -14.69
CA LEU A 713 -15.29 -25.27 -14.12
C LEU A 713 -16.29 -24.30 -13.46
N ILE A 714 -15.83 -23.43 -12.55
CA ILE A 714 -16.67 -22.47 -11.83
C ILE A 714 -17.35 -21.51 -12.81
N THR A 715 -16.63 -21.03 -13.83
CA THR A 715 -17.22 -20.16 -14.87
C THR A 715 -18.34 -20.90 -15.63
N CYS A 716 -18.18 -22.20 -15.89
CA CYS A 716 -19.19 -23.02 -16.58
C CYS A 716 -20.40 -23.35 -15.70
N THR A 717 -20.19 -23.61 -14.40
CA THR A 717 -21.24 -23.99 -13.44
C THR A 717 -21.92 -22.80 -12.79
N LEU A 718 -21.46 -21.58 -13.08
CA LEU A 718 -22.08 -20.35 -12.62
C LEU A 718 -23.57 -20.32 -13.03
N ASP A 719 -24.43 -19.74 -12.20
CA ASP A 719 -25.86 -19.56 -12.50
C ASP A 719 -26.09 -18.44 -13.56
N TRP A 720 -25.39 -18.52 -14.69
CA TRP A 720 -25.36 -17.53 -15.77
C TRP A 720 -26.74 -17.25 -16.37
N TYR A 721 -27.68 -18.19 -16.25
CA TYR A 721 -29.06 -18.03 -16.70
C TYR A 721 -29.84 -17.02 -15.86
N ARG A 722 -29.35 -16.65 -14.66
CA ARG A 722 -29.92 -15.59 -13.81
C ARG A 722 -29.42 -14.20 -14.17
N LEU A 723 -28.32 -14.10 -14.94
CA LEU A 723 -27.77 -12.83 -15.36
C LEU A 723 -28.64 -12.16 -16.43
N PRO A 724 -28.64 -10.82 -16.53
CA PRO A 724 -29.28 -10.11 -17.63
C PRO A 724 -28.79 -10.61 -18.99
N THR A 725 -29.68 -10.67 -19.99
CA THR A 725 -29.40 -11.30 -21.30
C THR A 725 -28.18 -10.76 -22.04
N ASN A 726 -27.87 -9.46 -21.89
CA ASN A 726 -26.66 -8.86 -22.42
C ASN A 726 -25.40 -9.37 -21.71
N VAL A 727 -25.42 -9.45 -20.38
CA VAL A 727 -24.30 -9.92 -19.54
C VAL A 727 -24.07 -11.42 -19.73
N ALA A 728 -25.14 -12.22 -19.78
CA ALA A 728 -25.07 -13.66 -20.03
C ALA A 728 -24.44 -13.99 -21.39
N ARG A 729 -24.68 -13.15 -22.41
CA ARG A 729 -24.07 -13.31 -23.74
C ARG A 729 -22.56 -13.01 -23.70
N ASP A 730 -22.16 -11.97 -23.00
CA ASP A 730 -20.74 -11.60 -22.84
C ASP A 730 -19.98 -12.66 -22.03
N MET A 731 -20.66 -13.32 -21.07
CA MET A 731 -20.14 -14.45 -20.29
C MET A 731 -19.68 -15.64 -21.14
N ILE A 732 -20.27 -15.83 -22.33
CA ILE A 732 -19.89 -16.94 -23.23
C ILE A 732 -18.41 -16.84 -23.62
N LEU A 733 -17.92 -15.61 -23.86
CA LEU A 733 -16.51 -15.40 -24.20
C LEU A 733 -15.61 -15.74 -23.01
N VAL A 734 -16.03 -15.38 -21.79
CA VAL A 734 -15.33 -15.70 -20.53
C VAL A 734 -15.26 -17.21 -20.33
N ILE A 735 -16.37 -17.93 -20.57
CA ILE A 735 -16.42 -19.40 -20.48
C ILE A 735 -15.47 -20.05 -21.49
N ILE A 736 -15.49 -19.58 -22.75
CA ILE A 736 -14.62 -20.12 -23.80
C ILE A 736 -13.14 -19.84 -23.46
N SER A 737 -12.81 -18.64 -22.96
CA SER A 737 -11.43 -18.29 -22.61
C SER A 737 -10.93 -19.01 -21.36
N SER A 738 -11.80 -19.27 -20.37
CA SER A 738 -11.44 -20.02 -19.16
C SER A 738 -11.27 -21.52 -19.41
N ASN A 739 -11.93 -22.07 -20.44
CA ASN A 739 -11.80 -23.49 -20.83
C ASN A 739 -10.49 -23.83 -21.54
N ILE A 740 -9.63 -22.85 -21.78
CA ILE A 740 -8.26 -23.05 -22.30
C ILE A 740 -7.30 -22.74 -21.14
N PRO A 741 -7.06 -23.69 -20.23
CA PRO A 741 -6.27 -23.42 -19.04
C PRO A 741 -4.82 -23.09 -19.43
N PRO A 742 -4.22 -22.01 -18.90
CA PRO A 742 -2.81 -21.74 -19.08
C PRO A 742 -1.96 -22.86 -18.48
N ARG A 743 -1.02 -23.39 -19.28
CA ARG A 743 -0.08 -24.43 -18.87
C ARG A 743 1.33 -23.91 -18.92
N ILE A 744 2.10 -24.14 -17.85
CA ILE A 744 3.52 -23.78 -17.84
C ILE A 744 4.31 -24.88 -18.56
N THR A 745 5.04 -24.49 -19.60
CA THR A 745 5.80 -25.43 -20.43
C THR A 745 7.31 -25.20 -20.32
N ALA A 746 8.06 -26.29 -20.21
CA ALA A 746 9.51 -26.33 -20.38
C ALA A 746 9.84 -26.43 -21.87
N GLY A 747 10.55 -25.43 -22.39
CA GLY A 747 10.98 -25.37 -23.79
C GLY A 747 9.85 -25.34 -24.84
N LYS A 748 8.58 -25.15 -24.45
CA LYS A 748 7.38 -25.41 -25.30
C LYS A 748 7.18 -26.86 -25.74
N PHE A 749 7.91 -27.80 -25.15
CA PHE A 749 7.83 -29.22 -25.50
C PHE A 749 7.23 -30.07 -24.37
N ILE A 750 7.52 -29.72 -23.12
CA ILE A 750 7.20 -30.54 -21.95
C ILE A 750 6.35 -29.72 -20.99
N GLU A 751 5.14 -30.17 -20.70
CA GLU A 751 4.28 -29.53 -19.69
C GLU A 751 4.78 -29.89 -18.28
N LEU A 752 4.86 -28.91 -17.38
CA LEU A 752 5.21 -29.16 -15.99
C LEU A 752 4.01 -29.79 -15.27
N SER A 753 4.11 -31.08 -14.95
CA SER A 753 3.03 -31.86 -14.31
C SER A 753 3.60 -33.04 -13.52
N PHE A 754 2.77 -33.66 -12.68
CA PHE A 754 3.13 -34.91 -12.01
C PHE A 754 3.38 -36.06 -12.98
N LYS A 755 2.72 -36.05 -14.15
CA LYS A 755 2.97 -37.01 -15.22
C LYS A 755 4.43 -36.90 -15.70
N THR A 756 4.89 -35.69 -15.99
CA THR A 756 6.28 -35.42 -16.40
C THR A 756 7.28 -35.85 -15.33
N PHE A 757 6.99 -35.62 -14.05
CA PHE A 757 7.82 -36.10 -12.94
C PHE A 757 7.97 -37.64 -12.96
N GLY A 758 6.85 -38.36 -13.13
CA GLY A 758 6.85 -39.81 -13.26
C GLY A 758 7.66 -40.30 -14.48
N ASP A 759 7.50 -39.63 -15.62
CA ASP A 759 8.23 -39.95 -16.85
C ASP A 759 9.74 -39.71 -16.69
N VAL A 760 10.15 -38.67 -15.96
CA VAL A 760 11.57 -38.39 -15.64
C VAL A 760 12.15 -39.47 -14.75
N ILE A 761 11.48 -39.85 -13.65
CA ILE A 761 11.96 -40.93 -12.76
C ILE A 761 12.13 -42.23 -13.55
N LYS A 762 11.10 -42.58 -14.34
CA LYS A 762 11.12 -43.79 -15.17
C LYS A 762 12.29 -43.77 -16.16
N SER A 763 12.51 -42.65 -16.83
CA SER A 763 13.61 -42.49 -17.78
C SER A 763 14.97 -42.59 -17.10
N ALA A 764 15.14 -41.97 -15.93
CA ALA A 764 16.38 -42.05 -15.15
C ALA A 764 16.71 -43.50 -14.74
N VAL A 765 15.73 -44.28 -14.30
CA VAL A 765 15.91 -45.71 -13.95
C VAL A 765 16.25 -46.56 -15.18
N ILE A 766 15.61 -46.30 -16.32
CA ILE A 766 15.93 -46.99 -17.58
C ILE A 766 17.38 -46.70 -17.99
N TYR A 767 17.80 -45.44 -17.98
CA TYR A 767 19.17 -45.06 -18.32
C TYR A 767 20.19 -45.61 -17.32
N LEU A 768 19.85 -45.66 -16.02
CA LEU A 768 20.68 -46.32 -15.00
C LEU A 768 20.90 -47.80 -15.32
N ASN A 769 19.85 -48.53 -15.69
CA ASN A 769 19.96 -49.94 -16.05
C ASN A 769 20.81 -50.16 -17.31
N ILE A 770 20.65 -49.29 -18.32
CA ILE A 770 21.48 -49.32 -19.53
C ILE A 770 22.95 -49.06 -19.18
N LEU A 771 23.21 -48.05 -18.36
CA LEU A 771 24.57 -47.71 -17.93
C LEU A 771 25.20 -48.87 -17.18
N ARG A 772 24.45 -49.52 -16.27
CA ARG A 772 24.91 -50.71 -15.54
C ARG A 772 25.28 -51.85 -16.49
N GLN A 773 24.41 -52.16 -17.46
CA GLN A 773 24.66 -53.24 -18.43
C GLN A 773 25.84 -52.97 -19.37
N LEU A 774 26.17 -51.70 -19.64
CA LEU A 774 27.32 -51.34 -20.47
C LEU A 774 28.66 -51.39 -19.72
N THR A 775 28.62 -51.38 -18.39
CA THR A 775 29.81 -51.37 -17.52
C THR A 775 30.07 -52.71 -16.81
N GLU A 776 29.07 -53.60 -16.75
CA GLU A 776 29.24 -55.04 -16.46
C GLU A 776 29.82 -55.77 -17.68
#